data_AF-A0A2S7CAA4-F1
#
_entry.id   AF-A0A2S7CAA4-F1
#
_cell.length_a   1.000
_cell.length_b   1.000
_cell.length_c   1.000
_cell.angle_alpha   90.00
_cell.angle_beta   90.00
_cell.angle_gamma   90.00
#
_symmetry.space_group_name_H-M   'P 1'
#
loop_
_entity.id
_entity.type
_entity.pdbx_description
1 polymer ?
#
loop_
_entity_poly.entity_id
_entity_poly.type
_entity_poly.pdbx_seq_one_letter_code
_entity_poly.pdbx_strand_id
1 'polypeptide(L)'
;MKLTRDSTASDVRQASAAHAHQQHVEEPTVSQQARLPSGPLEGLSSPGAGLRGRRAALSRRTPADTIRTETSLDASQRSDISDATFYSARMTLASLDDASSVTSAADATYAERSTLAVDRVKAQIRMRLGALPFADPSQEQETLEAAYLEWADARVQERVAAFGPDSGYQVVGDMKAAGAEASLPIAYECLKAFIVGAMRSPVGLAAGAVYDGTRAPGSETLSNATLSGAVAGLASYTSDTLLIQAMDRRARVANLPRFQAIDPKILVPDPPPVLLEITAEGKRFTRPGEGNTATLPELKAHTYDLRAGVTQWQSTLDDKSLDTLLLKPTINAGFNAARRTSDDPGTRTPAGQLGLSMLAVGGAGVVQKAMLETGKAVARTGQMSVPDLLGGQQRLNLFALALPDNERRPAQWSSAVRFPNYLLETAVEGLALAKQALSTTNAMTTAVRDLLSRHMLSNVMGNIASLGASRLIAAPLRGGNESGAVAGEAANSDATVLQQAAQTLFNDTVWNALKAKNGANTTQATRLDQERAVAATRYQRTIARTLQALAEPIDEAITMFSGPTPAAITRAMEEGEQLALASGPLAQSVLRDALEILRTEIQTQSISTATIDTVLDHLHAGQAAMLGGVPRNDLTRTLETELKTLRRALHESEELRQWESGRP
;
A
#
# COMPACT_ATOMS: atom_id res chain seq x y z
N MET A 1 46.65 36.25 11.74
CA MET A 1 48.05 35.89 12.06
C MET A 1 48.09 34.37 12.23
N LYS A 2 48.93 33.68 11.44
CA LYS A 2 49.11 32.22 11.42
C LYS A 2 49.65 31.71 12.76
N LEU A 3 49.36 30.45 13.11
CA LEU A 3 50.30 29.56 13.80
C LEU A 3 49.97 28.09 13.50
N THR A 4 50.90 27.47 12.79
CA THR A 4 51.09 26.04 12.52
C THR A 4 51.82 25.36 13.69
N ARG A 5 51.58 24.06 13.92
CA ARG A 5 52.65 23.13 14.33
C ARG A 5 52.29 21.65 14.13
N ASP A 6 53.21 20.96 13.46
CA ASP A 6 53.39 19.51 13.30
C ASP A 6 54.05 18.85 14.52
N SER A 7 53.89 17.52 14.65
CA SER A 7 54.88 16.54 15.14
C SER A 7 54.29 15.11 14.99
N THR A 8 54.67 14.26 14.02
CA THR A 8 55.87 13.40 13.82
C THR A 8 55.90 12.06 14.59
N ALA A 9 56.28 11.00 13.84
CA ALA A 9 57.06 9.77 14.19
C ALA A 9 56.36 8.46 13.73
N SER A 10 56.97 7.43 13.15
CA SER A 10 58.33 7.14 12.66
C SER A 10 58.31 5.86 11.80
N ASP A 11 59.17 5.79 10.78
CA ASP A 11 59.58 4.58 10.06
C ASP A 11 60.56 3.74 10.90
N VAL A 12 60.70 2.43 10.57
CA VAL A 12 61.98 1.72 10.27
C VAL A 12 61.88 0.18 10.39
N ARG A 13 62.40 -0.47 9.33
CA ARG A 13 63.10 -1.79 9.19
C ARG A 13 62.37 -3.06 8.70
N GLN A 14 62.76 -3.43 7.48
CA GLN A 14 62.90 -4.80 6.94
C GLN A 14 63.94 -5.64 7.71
N ALA A 15 63.71 -6.96 7.76
CA ALA A 15 64.75 -7.98 7.82
C ALA A 15 64.28 -9.26 7.09
N SER A 16 65.09 -9.72 6.13
CA SER A 16 65.00 -11.03 5.47
C SER A 16 65.70 -12.10 6.31
N ALA A 17 65.18 -13.34 6.30
CA ALA A 17 65.96 -14.55 6.55
C ALA A 17 65.33 -15.75 5.83
N ALA A 18 66.19 -16.55 5.21
CA ALA A 18 65.89 -17.73 4.41
C ALA A 18 66.28 -19.04 5.15
N HIS A 19 65.92 -20.18 4.52
CA HIS A 19 66.20 -21.61 4.84
C HIS A 19 65.16 -22.30 5.75
N ALA A 20 64.71 -23.54 5.52
CA ALA A 20 65.32 -24.66 4.79
C ALA A 20 64.28 -25.65 4.22
N HIS A 21 64.74 -26.42 3.22
CA HIS A 21 64.15 -27.66 2.68
C HIS A 21 63.81 -28.70 3.76
N GLN A 22 62.73 -29.48 3.51
CA GLN A 22 62.79 -30.94 3.66
C GLN A 22 61.78 -31.61 2.70
N GLN A 23 62.31 -32.50 1.86
CA GLN A 23 61.59 -33.40 0.96
C GLN A 23 61.34 -34.76 1.64
N HIS A 24 60.23 -35.39 1.20
CA HIS A 24 59.94 -36.82 1.05
C HIS A 24 60.19 -37.84 2.17
N VAL A 25 59.09 -38.54 2.52
CA VAL A 25 59.05 -40.01 2.65
C VAL A 25 57.70 -40.53 2.07
N GLU A 26 57.75 -41.29 0.98
CA GLU A 26 56.79 -42.33 0.54
C GLU A 26 57.13 -43.63 1.33
N GLU A 27 56.29 -44.62 1.68
CA GLU A 27 55.16 -45.39 1.09
C GLU A 27 54.66 -46.38 2.22
N PRO A 28 53.71 -47.37 2.10
CA PRO A 28 52.90 -47.82 0.96
C PRO A 28 51.37 -48.08 1.18
N THR A 29 50.69 -48.25 0.04
CA THR A 29 49.38 -48.87 -0.33
C THR A 29 48.44 -49.54 0.70
N VAL A 30 47.12 -49.29 0.56
CA VAL A 30 46.03 -50.31 0.39
C VAL A 30 44.80 -49.67 -0.30
N SER A 31 44.34 -50.26 -1.41
CA SER A 31 43.02 -50.01 -2.01
C SER A 31 41.94 -50.84 -1.31
N GLN A 32 40.78 -50.27 -0.93
CA GLN A 32 39.46 -50.86 -1.18
C GLN A 32 38.26 -50.05 -0.65
N GLN A 33 37.25 -49.99 -1.52
CA GLN A 33 35.80 -49.96 -1.28
C GLN A 33 35.10 -48.66 -0.86
N ALA A 34 34.44 -48.09 -1.87
CA ALA A 34 33.31 -47.20 -1.75
C ALA A 34 32.20 -47.79 -0.87
N ARG A 35 31.84 -47.06 0.19
CA ARG A 35 30.54 -47.14 0.86
C ARG A 35 29.85 -45.79 0.73
N LEU A 36 28.72 -45.78 0.03
CA LEU A 36 27.73 -44.71 0.08
C LEU A 36 27.12 -44.67 1.49
N PRO A 37 27.04 -43.51 2.16
CA PRO A 37 26.09 -43.32 3.25
C PRO A 37 24.70 -43.04 2.66
N SER A 38 23.77 -43.89 3.07
CA SER A 38 22.34 -43.95 2.76
C SER A 38 21.57 -42.74 3.29
N GLY A 39 20.74 -42.13 2.42
CA GLY A 39 19.82 -41.04 2.77
C GLY A 39 18.44 -41.54 3.24
N PRO A 40 17.66 -40.70 3.94
CA PRO A 40 16.54 -41.12 4.80
C PRO A 40 15.18 -41.27 4.07
N LEU A 41 15.16 -41.77 2.82
CA LEU A 41 13.91 -41.84 2.03
C LEU A 41 13.68 -43.17 1.29
N GLU A 42 14.34 -44.25 1.71
CA GLU A 42 14.02 -45.59 1.19
C GLU A 42 12.96 -46.24 2.08
N GLY A 43 11.70 -46.23 1.62
CA GLY A 43 10.58 -46.80 2.39
C GLY A 43 9.16 -46.42 1.95
N LEU A 44 8.96 -45.78 0.79
CA LEU A 44 7.63 -45.50 0.27
C LEU A 44 7.42 -46.20 -1.08
N SER A 45 6.43 -47.08 -1.10
CA SER A 45 6.06 -47.92 -2.22
C SER A 45 5.63 -47.12 -3.46
N SER A 46 6.23 -47.40 -4.61
CA SER A 46 5.81 -46.89 -5.91
C SER A 46 4.40 -47.35 -6.29
N PRO A 47 3.54 -46.49 -6.86
CA PRO A 47 2.40 -46.93 -7.65
C PRO A 47 2.77 -46.96 -9.14
N GLY A 48 2.61 -48.15 -9.74
CA GLY A 48 2.84 -48.40 -11.16
C GLY A 48 1.79 -47.74 -12.08
N ALA A 49 2.19 -47.59 -13.35
CA ALA A 49 1.40 -46.99 -14.42
C ALA A 49 0.22 -47.88 -14.87
N GLY A 50 -0.95 -47.29 -15.09
CA GLY A 50 -2.06 -47.97 -15.77
C GLY A 50 -3.40 -47.21 -15.84
N LEU A 51 -3.68 -46.67 -17.03
CA LEU A 51 -5.00 -46.59 -17.71
C LEU A 51 -6.05 -45.52 -17.32
N ARG A 52 -6.18 -44.56 -18.25
CA ARG A 52 -7.40 -44.05 -18.92
C ARG A 52 -8.77 -44.21 -18.21
N GLY A 53 -9.44 -43.07 -18.02
CA GLY A 53 -10.80 -42.88 -18.58
C GLY A 53 -11.87 -42.24 -17.69
N ARG A 54 -12.42 -41.12 -18.22
CA ARG A 54 -13.85 -40.74 -18.23
C ARG A 54 -14.46 -39.89 -17.09
N ARG A 55 -14.84 -38.66 -17.49
CA ARG A 55 -16.03 -37.82 -17.17
C ARG A 55 -16.76 -37.91 -15.80
N ALA A 56 -16.85 -36.72 -15.21
CA ALA A 56 -18.05 -35.99 -14.74
C ALA A 56 -18.72 -36.29 -13.38
N ALA A 57 -19.09 -35.16 -12.74
CA ALA A 57 -20.28 -34.88 -11.92
C ALA A 57 -20.10 -34.68 -10.40
N LEU A 58 -20.35 -33.42 -10.00
CA LEU A 58 -21.05 -32.91 -8.81
C LEU A 58 -21.48 -33.91 -7.72
N SER A 59 -21.07 -33.67 -6.46
CA SER A 59 -22.03 -33.37 -5.37
C SER A 59 -21.37 -33.02 -4.01
N ARG A 60 -21.77 -31.84 -3.53
CA ARG A 60 -22.12 -31.44 -2.16
C ARG A 60 -22.12 -32.55 -1.08
N ARG A 61 -21.35 -32.37 0.00
CA ARG A 61 -21.72 -32.78 1.39
C ARG A 61 -20.88 -32.05 2.45
N THR A 62 -21.55 -31.34 3.34
CA THR A 62 -21.10 -30.93 4.70
C THR A 62 -21.49 -32.04 5.72
N PRO A 63 -21.26 -31.88 7.03
CA PRO A 63 -20.02 -32.15 7.76
C PRO A 63 -20.21 -33.28 8.80
N ALA A 64 -19.12 -33.82 9.36
CA ALA A 64 -19.20 -34.64 10.57
C ALA A 64 -17.95 -34.47 11.44
N ASP A 65 -18.25 -34.40 12.73
CA ASP A 65 -17.45 -34.05 13.89
C ASP A 65 -16.49 -35.15 14.37
N THR A 66 -15.58 -34.74 15.27
CA THR A 66 -14.71 -35.53 16.19
C THR A 66 -13.60 -36.38 15.52
N ILE A 67 -12.33 -36.40 15.96
CA ILE A 67 -11.80 -36.69 17.31
C ILE A 67 -10.37 -36.10 17.44
N ARG A 68 -10.21 -35.28 18.49
CA ARG A 68 -9.10 -35.17 19.46
C ARG A 68 -7.99 -36.23 19.42
N THR A 69 -6.75 -35.82 19.16
CA THR A 69 -5.55 -36.43 19.77
C THR A 69 -4.50 -35.34 20.05
N GLU A 70 -4.19 -35.23 21.35
CA GLU A 70 -3.14 -34.43 21.96
C GLU A 70 -1.77 -35.09 21.68
N THR A 71 -0.76 -34.29 21.33
CA THR A 71 0.64 -34.60 21.62
C THR A 71 1.33 -33.34 22.10
N SER A 72 1.67 -33.36 23.38
CA SER A 72 2.48 -32.39 24.10
C SER A 72 3.93 -32.43 23.65
N LEU A 73 4.58 -31.27 23.55
CA LEU A 73 6.00 -31.11 23.84
C LEU A 73 6.20 -29.75 24.52
N ASP A 74 6.47 -29.83 25.81
CA ASP A 74 6.85 -28.75 26.73
C ASP A 74 8.22 -28.17 26.38
N ALA A 75 8.33 -26.83 26.52
CA ALA A 75 9.58 -26.16 26.94
C ALA A 75 9.27 -24.75 27.47
N SER A 76 8.89 -24.72 28.74
CA SER A 76 9.44 -23.90 29.83
C SER A 76 9.36 -22.36 29.86
N GLN A 77 8.85 -21.91 31.02
CA GLN A 77 9.12 -20.69 31.79
C GLN A 77 8.29 -19.44 31.50
N ARG A 78 7.17 -19.31 32.23
CA ARG A 78 6.80 -18.04 32.84
C ARG A 78 6.08 -18.27 34.18
N SER A 79 6.48 -17.46 35.15
CA SER A 79 6.34 -17.62 36.59
C SER A 79 4.92 -17.63 37.14
N ASP A 80 4.79 -18.34 38.26
CA ASP A 80 3.62 -18.42 39.14
C ASP A 80 3.00 -17.05 39.44
N ILE A 81 1.72 -16.89 39.09
CA ILE A 81 0.82 -15.93 39.72
C ILE A 81 -0.38 -16.73 40.19
N SER A 82 -0.66 -16.59 41.48
CA SER A 82 -1.66 -17.33 42.24
C SER A 82 -3.03 -17.39 41.58
N ASP A 83 -3.61 -18.59 41.65
CA ASP A 83 -5.02 -18.89 41.43
C ASP A 83 -5.93 -17.90 42.17
N ALA A 84 -6.51 -16.96 41.41
CA ALA A 84 -7.78 -16.34 41.74
C ALA A 84 -8.78 -16.83 40.69
N THR A 85 -9.62 -17.77 41.10
CA THR A 85 -10.71 -18.35 40.31
C THR A 85 -11.73 -17.26 39.99
N PHE A 86 -11.65 -16.68 38.79
CA PHE A 86 -12.65 -15.74 38.30
C PHE A 86 -13.79 -16.49 37.61
N TYR A 87 -14.95 -16.47 38.27
CA TYR A 87 -16.22 -16.98 37.79
C TYR A 87 -16.71 -16.11 36.62
N SER A 88 -16.40 -16.48 35.37
CA SER A 88 -17.15 -15.98 34.23
C SER A 88 -18.47 -16.74 34.15
N ALA A 89 -19.51 -16.21 34.80
CA ALA A 89 -20.88 -16.63 34.53
C ALA A 89 -21.15 -16.38 33.05
N ARG A 90 -21.25 -17.47 32.28
CA ARG A 90 -21.62 -17.47 30.87
C ARG A 90 -23.08 -17.03 30.76
N MET A 91 -23.32 -15.71 30.83
CA MET A 91 -24.64 -15.14 30.56
C MET A 91 -24.86 -15.13 29.05
N THR A 92 -25.44 -16.23 28.55
CA THR A 92 -26.05 -16.30 27.22
C THR A 92 -27.32 -15.44 27.21
N LEU A 93 -27.15 -14.13 27.00
CA LEU A 93 -28.22 -13.25 26.57
C LEU A 93 -28.21 -13.26 25.04
N ALA A 94 -29.34 -13.67 24.46
CA ALA A 94 -29.52 -13.83 23.02
C ALA A 94 -28.97 -12.64 22.24
N SER A 95 -28.25 -12.94 21.16
CA SER A 95 -27.82 -11.97 20.16
C SER A 95 -29.05 -11.19 19.69
N LEU A 96 -29.07 -9.89 19.96
CA LEU A 96 -30.09 -8.96 19.51
C LEU A 96 -29.83 -8.54 18.05
N ASP A 97 -29.58 -9.52 17.19
CA ASP A 97 -29.42 -9.32 15.74
C ASP A 97 -30.78 -9.23 15.02
N ASP A 98 -31.88 -9.34 15.74
CA ASP A 98 -33.22 -9.51 15.15
C ASP A 98 -34.22 -8.47 15.68
N ALA A 99 -33.88 -7.19 15.58
CA ALA A 99 -34.82 -6.06 15.55
C ALA A 99 -34.07 -4.72 15.46
N SER A 100 -33.43 -4.45 14.33
CA SER A 100 -33.16 -3.07 13.93
C SER A 100 -33.80 -2.87 12.58
N SER A 101 -34.84 -2.04 12.55
CA SER A 101 -35.55 -1.62 11.36
C SER A 101 -34.60 -1.37 10.20
N VAL A 102 -34.85 -2.07 9.09
CA VAL A 102 -34.24 -1.85 7.77
C VAL A 102 -34.69 -0.48 7.26
N THR A 103 -34.14 0.60 7.83
CA THR A 103 -33.96 1.85 7.10
C THR A 103 -32.67 1.68 6.33
N SER A 104 -32.78 1.70 5.00
CA SER A 104 -31.68 1.60 4.03
C SER A 104 -30.37 2.18 4.55
N ALA A 105 -29.46 1.32 5.03
CA ALA A 105 -28.10 1.70 5.40
C ALA A 105 -27.27 2.19 4.20
N ALA A 106 -27.86 2.22 2.99
CA ALA A 106 -27.20 2.60 1.75
C ALA A 106 -27.09 4.12 1.56
N ASP A 107 -27.90 4.93 2.26
CA ASP A 107 -27.97 6.40 2.05
C ASP A 107 -27.38 7.22 3.20
N ALA A 108 -27.01 6.59 4.33
CA ALA A 108 -26.46 7.29 5.49
C ALA A 108 -24.98 7.67 5.28
N THR A 109 -24.64 8.93 5.60
CA THR A 109 -23.26 9.41 5.51
C THR A 109 -22.33 8.67 6.47
N TYR A 110 -21.02 8.67 6.23
CA TYR A 110 -20.07 8.03 7.14
C TYR A 110 -20.19 8.56 8.59
N ALA A 111 -20.39 9.87 8.74
CA ALA A 111 -20.55 10.51 10.04
C ALA A 111 -21.81 10.02 10.79
N GLU A 112 -22.93 9.87 10.09
CA GLU A 112 -24.16 9.31 10.66
C GLU A 112 -23.97 7.85 11.09
N ARG A 113 -23.33 7.03 10.25
CA ARG A 113 -23.03 5.63 10.61
C ARG A 113 -22.08 5.53 11.80
N SER A 114 -21.10 6.42 11.89
CA SER A 114 -20.17 6.51 13.02
C SER A 114 -20.87 6.89 14.33
N THR A 115 -21.71 7.92 14.31
CA THR A 115 -22.47 8.35 15.51
C THR A 115 -23.42 7.25 15.98
N LEU A 116 -24.18 6.64 15.06
CA LEU A 116 -25.06 5.50 15.39
C LEU A 116 -24.30 4.31 15.97
N ALA A 117 -23.12 4.00 15.44
CA ALA A 117 -22.28 2.92 15.96
C ALA A 117 -21.79 3.24 17.39
N VAL A 118 -21.33 4.47 17.64
CA VAL A 118 -20.94 4.92 18.98
C VAL A 118 -22.11 4.80 19.96
N ASP A 119 -23.28 5.33 19.60
CA ASP A 119 -24.46 5.33 20.47
C ASP A 119 -24.93 3.91 20.79
N ARG A 120 -24.92 3.02 19.79
CA ARG A 120 -25.25 1.59 19.98
C ARG A 120 -24.32 0.94 21.00
N VAL A 121 -23.00 1.15 20.85
CA VAL A 121 -21.99 0.54 21.72
C VAL A 121 -22.05 1.11 23.15
N LYS A 122 -22.26 2.43 23.27
CA LYS A 122 -22.50 3.12 24.54
C LYS A 122 -23.75 2.62 25.27
N ALA A 123 -24.83 2.35 24.54
CA ALA A 123 -26.05 1.78 25.11
C ALA A 123 -25.82 0.34 25.60
N GLN A 124 -25.02 -0.46 24.88
CA GLN A 124 -24.65 -1.82 25.31
C GLN A 124 -23.88 -1.82 26.64
N ILE A 125 -22.90 -0.93 26.83
CA ILE A 125 -22.17 -0.78 28.11
C ILE A 125 -23.15 -0.49 29.25
N ARG A 126 -23.99 0.54 29.08
CA ARG A 126 -24.95 0.97 30.09
C ARG A 126 -25.95 -0.12 30.44
N MET A 127 -26.47 -0.83 29.44
CA MET A 127 -27.41 -1.94 29.65
C MET A 127 -26.75 -3.08 30.43
N ARG A 128 -25.49 -3.44 30.11
CA ARG A 128 -24.76 -4.51 30.80
C ARG A 128 -24.41 -4.14 32.24
N LEU A 129 -23.90 -2.93 32.47
CA LEU A 129 -23.61 -2.44 33.82
C LEU A 129 -24.88 -2.22 34.64
N GLY A 130 -25.97 -1.77 34.02
CA GLY A 130 -27.26 -1.60 34.68
C GLY A 130 -27.94 -2.92 35.06
N ALA A 131 -27.61 -4.02 34.40
CA ALA A 131 -28.12 -5.35 34.74
C ALA A 131 -27.47 -5.95 36.00
N LEU A 132 -26.33 -5.41 36.45
CA LEU A 132 -25.62 -5.88 37.64
C LEU A 132 -25.99 -5.01 38.86
N PRO A 133 -26.46 -5.60 39.97
CA PRO A 133 -26.70 -4.85 41.20
C PRO A 133 -25.37 -4.37 41.79
N PHE A 134 -25.39 -3.28 42.56
CA PHE A 134 -24.24 -2.88 43.37
C PHE A 134 -24.06 -3.85 44.54
N ALA A 135 -22.82 -4.26 44.80
CA ALA A 135 -22.49 -5.07 45.98
C ALA A 135 -22.79 -4.28 47.28
N ASP A 136 -22.40 -3.00 47.31
CA ASP A 136 -22.71 -2.06 48.39
C ASP A 136 -23.37 -0.80 47.81
N PRO A 137 -24.72 -0.71 47.75
CA PRO A 137 -25.39 0.44 47.15
C PRO A 137 -25.16 1.70 47.99
N SER A 138 -24.48 2.68 47.41
CA SER A 138 -24.24 3.99 48.04
C SER A 138 -24.19 5.10 46.99
N GLN A 139 -24.48 6.33 47.43
CA GLN A 139 -24.36 7.50 46.57
C GLN A 139 -22.92 7.69 46.05
N GLU A 140 -21.91 7.29 46.81
CA GLU A 140 -20.53 7.31 46.35
C GLU A 140 -20.30 6.32 45.20
N GLN A 141 -20.85 5.10 45.27
CA GLN A 141 -20.75 4.12 44.19
C GLN A 141 -21.42 4.60 42.90
N GLU A 142 -22.56 5.32 42.99
CA GLU A 142 -23.20 5.93 41.83
C GLU A 142 -22.33 7.02 41.18
N THR A 143 -21.66 7.85 41.99
CA THR A 143 -20.74 8.87 41.46
C THR A 143 -19.50 8.26 40.80
N LEU A 144 -18.99 7.16 41.36
CA LEU A 144 -17.85 6.42 40.81
C LEU A 144 -18.22 5.70 39.52
N GLU A 145 -19.44 5.14 39.42
CA GLU A 145 -19.96 4.58 38.16
C GLU A 145 -20.05 5.66 37.08
N ALA A 146 -20.56 6.86 37.40
CA ALA A 146 -20.63 7.95 36.44
C ALA A 146 -19.25 8.36 35.90
N ALA A 147 -18.24 8.46 36.77
CA ALA A 147 -16.86 8.75 36.37
C ALA A 147 -16.26 7.63 35.50
N TYR A 148 -16.58 6.36 35.80
CA TYR A 148 -16.18 5.23 34.98
C TYR A 148 -16.83 5.26 33.59
N LEU A 149 -18.13 5.55 33.52
CA LEU A 149 -18.89 5.63 32.27
C LEU A 149 -18.41 6.77 31.38
N GLU A 150 -18.03 7.91 31.93
CA GLU A 150 -17.43 9.02 31.17
C GLU A 150 -16.10 8.59 30.52
N TRP A 151 -15.24 7.91 31.28
CA TRP A 151 -14.01 7.33 30.73
C TRP A 151 -14.30 6.29 29.64
N ALA A 152 -15.25 5.38 29.89
CA ALA A 152 -15.58 4.31 28.95
C ALA A 152 -16.18 4.87 27.64
N ASP A 153 -17.04 5.88 27.73
CA ASP A 153 -17.64 6.56 26.58
C ASP A 153 -16.57 7.19 25.66
N ALA A 154 -15.55 7.82 26.25
CA ALA A 154 -14.43 8.38 25.48
C ALA A 154 -13.64 7.29 24.74
N ARG A 155 -13.40 6.15 25.40
CA ARG A 155 -12.70 5.00 24.79
C ARG A 155 -13.52 4.31 23.69
N VAL A 156 -14.84 4.25 23.83
CA VAL A 156 -15.73 3.76 22.76
C VAL A 156 -15.61 4.65 21.53
N GLN A 157 -15.65 5.97 21.70
CA GLN A 157 -15.53 6.90 20.59
C GLN A 157 -14.19 6.74 19.86
N GLU A 158 -13.08 6.61 20.59
CA GLU A 158 -11.75 6.34 20.01
C GLU A 158 -11.69 5.02 19.26
N ARG A 159 -12.25 3.93 19.82
CA ARG A 159 -12.26 2.60 19.18
C ARG A 159 -13.12 2.58 17.93
N VAL A 160 -14.32 3.15 17.95
CA VAL A 160 -15.19 3.24 16.76
C VAL A 160 -14.56 4.12 15.68
N ALA A 161 -13.90 5.22 16.05
CA ALA A 161 -13.17 6.06 15.11
C ALA A 161 -11.96 5.32 14.48
N ALA A 162 -11.25 4.50 15.26
CA ALA A 162 -10.08 3.78 14.79
C ALA A 162 -10.41 2.58 13.90
N PHE A 163 -11.44 1.80 14.24
CA PHE A 163 -11.83 0.63 13.45
C PHE A 163 -12.81 0.98 12.33
N GLY A 164 -13.58 2.05 12.47
CA GLY A 164 -14.64 2.47 11.56
C GLY A 164 -16.00 1.87 11.91
N PRO A 165 -17.12 2.50 11.48
CA PRO A 165 -18.48 2.11 11.89
C PRO A 165 -18.89 0.71 11.44
N ASP A 166 -18.35 0.25 10.31
CA ASP A 166 -18.74 -1.02 9.69
C ASP A 166 -17.87 -2.21 10.13
N SER A 167 -16.79 -1.96 10.86
CA SER A 167 -15.81 -2.97 11.29
C SER A 167 -16.31 -3.93 12.37
N GLY A 168 -17.46 -3.61 12.97
CA GLY A 168 -18.09 -4.46 13.98
C GLY A 168 -17.40 -4.46 15.33
N TYR A 169 -16.79 -3.34 15.76
CA TYR A 169 -16.39 -3.19 17.17
C TYR A 169 -17.62 -3.37 18.07
N GLN A 170 -17.52 -4.31 19.01
CA GLN A 170 -18.54 -4.60 20.02
C GLN A 170 -17.88 -4.50 21.39
N VAL A 171 -18.62 -4.18 22.44
CA VAL A 171 -18.06 -4.09 23.80
C VAL A 171 -17.85 -5.47 24.43
N VAL A 172 -18.67 -6.45 24.04
CA VAL A 172 -18.63 -7.82 24.57
C VAL A 172 -18.47 -8.80 23.42
N GLY A 173 -17.43 -9.63 23.50
CA GLY A 173 -17.13 -10.65 22.51
C GLY A 173 -15.99 -10.27 21.58
N ASP A 174 -15.29 -11.28 21.05
CA ASP A 174 -14.14 -11.08 20.19
C ASP A 174 -14.53 -10.35 18.89
N MET A 175 -13.72 -9.37 18.50
CA MET A 175 -13.95 -8.67 17.24
C MET A 175 -13.74 -9.63 16.07
N LYS A 176 -14.51 -9.47 15.00
CA LYS A 176 -14.33 -10.29 13.79
C LYS A 176 -13.02 -9.92 13.10
N ALA A 177 -12.22 -10.92 12.75
CA ALA A 177 -11.03 -10.71 11.94
C ALA A 177 -11.42 -10.27 10.53
N ALA A 178 -10.57 -9.46 9.87
CA ALA A 178 -10.83 -8.96 8.51
C ALA A 178 -11.11 -10.09 7.50
N GLY A 179 -10.41 -11.24 7.65
CA GLY A 179 -10.69 -12.45 6.88
C GLY A 179 -10.64 -12.23 5.36
N ALA A 180 -11.67 -12.70 4.65
CA ALA A 180 -11.72 -12.70 3.19
C ALA A 180 -11.80 -11.29 2.56
N GLU A 181 -12.27 -10.28 3.30
CA GLU A 181 -12.35 -8.89 2.83
C GLU A 181 -10.96 -8.30 2.58
N ALA A 182 -9.93 -8.83 3.25
CA ALA A 182 -8.54 -8.44 3.06
C ALA A 182 -7.87 -9.06 1.82
N SER A 183 -8.54 -9.95 1.07
CA SER A 183 -7.91 -10.68 -0.04
C SER A 183 -7.36 -9.76 -1.15
N LEU A 184 -8.09 -8.71 -1.53
CA LEU A 184 -7.64 -7.74 -2.53
C LEU A 184 -6.44 -6.90 -2.04
N PRO A 185 -6.46 -6.28 -0.83
CA PRO A 185 -5.29 -5.57 -0.33
C PRO A 185 -4.07 -6.48 -0.11
N ILE A 186 -4.27 -7.72 0.32
CA ILE A 186 -3.17 -8.71 0.42
C ILE A 186 -2.56 -8.94 -0.98
N ALA A 187 -3.39 -9.19 -1.99
CA ALA A 187 -2.91 -9.40 -3.37
C ALA A 187 -2.13 -8.19 -3.91
N TYR A 188 -2.60 -6.97 -3.61
CA TYR A 188 -1.92 -5.73 -3.98
C TYR A 188 -0.54 -5.60 -3.33
N GLU A 189 -0.43 -5.84 -2.03
CA GLU A 189 0.85 -5.79 -1.32
C GLU A 189 1.81 -6.92 -1.76
N CYS A 190 1.29 -8.11 -2.09
CA CYS A 190 2.04 -9.18 -2.72
C CYS A 190 2.61 -8.76 -4.08
N LEU A 191 1.81 -8.12 -4.94
CA LEU A 191 2.27 -7.62 -6.24
C LEU A 191 3.39 -6.57 -6.07
N LYS A 192 3.25 -5.66 -5.10
CA LYS A 192 4.32 -4.70 -4.78
C LYS A 192 5.60 -5.41 -4.33
N ALA A 193 5.49 -6.39 -3.44
CA ALA A 193 6.64 -7.17 -2.97
C ALA A 193 7.32 -7.93 -4.12
N PHE A 194 6.54 -8.49 -5.06
CA PHE A 194 7.06 -9.11 -6.27
C PHE A 194 7.90 -8.13 -7.10
N ILE A 195 7.34 -6.97 -7.43
CA ILE A 195 7.98 -5.95 -8.27
C ILE A 195 9.29 -5.47 -7.62
N VAL A 196 9.26 -5.14 -6.33
CA VAL A 196 10.45 -4.67 -5.59
C VAL A 196 11.53 -5.75 -5.56
N GLY A 197 11.14 -7.01 -5.27
CA GLY A 197 12.05 -8.14 -5.24
C GLY A 197 12.67 -8.46 -6.61
N ALA A 198 11.85 -8.48 -7.66
CA ALA A 198 12.27 -8.80 -9.02
C ALA A 198 13.18 -7.72 -9.62
N MET A 199 12.92 -6.44 -9.36
CA MET A 199 13.66 -5.35 -10.00
C MET A 199 14.99 -5.05 -9.32
N ARG A 200 15.09 -5.15 -7.98
CA ARG A 200 16.27 -4.64 -7.26
C ARG A 200 17.49 -5.56 -7.38
N SER A 201 17.44 -6.73 -6.75
CA SER A 201 18.63 -7.61 -6.63
C SER A 201 18.98 -8.34 -7.94
N PRO A 202 18.01 -8.93 -8.67
CA PRO A 202 18.29 -9.67 -9.91
C PRO A 202 18.98 -8.84 -11.00
N VAL A 203 18.52 -7.59 -11.21
CA VAL A 203 19.05 -6.72 -12.26
C VAL A 203 20.51 -6.32 -11.98
N GLY A 204 20.83 -5.99 -10.72
CA GLY A 204 22.21 -5.72 -10.31
C GLY A 204 23.11 -6.95 -10.41
N LEU A 205 22.64 -8.12 -9.99
CA LEU A 205 23.41 -9.37 -10.06
C LEU A 205 23.72 -9.76 -11.52
N ALA A 206 22.77 -9.60 -12.45
CA ALA A 206 23.00 -9.90 -13.85
C ALA A 206 24.02 -8.96 -14.49
N ALA A 207 23.95 -7.65 -14.22
CA ALA A 207 24.94 -6.71 -14.70
C ALA A 207 26.35 -7.01 -14.14
N GLY A 208 26.42 -7.36 -12.86
CA GLY A 208 27.68 -7.79 -12.25
C GLY A 208 28.25 -9.07 -12.86
N ALA A 209 27.41 -10.06 -13.16
CA ALA A 209 27.85 -11.30 -13.80
C ALA A 209 28.39 -11.08 -15.23
N VAL A 210 27.77 -10.18 -16.00
CA VAL A 210 28.28 -9.79 -17.33
C VAL A 210 29.65 -9.10 -17.20
N TYR A 211 29.80 -8.20 -16.22
CA TYR A 211 31.08 -7.52 -15.97
C TYR A 211 32.19 -8.52 -15.58
N ASP A 212 31.92 -9.39 -14.61
CA ASP A 212 32.86 -10.43 -14.18
C ASP A 212 33.24 -11.39 -15.33
N GLY A 213 32.29 -11.71 -16.21
CA GLY A 213 32.54 -12.57 -17.38
C GLY A 213 33.54 -12.00 -18.38
N THR A 214 33.85 -10.70 -18.32
CA THR A 214 34.87 -10.05 -19.18
C THR A 214 36.25 -9.94 -18.52
N ARG A 215 36.40 -10.44 -17.29
CA ARG A 215 37.60 -10.28 -16.46
C ARG A 215 38.10 -11.65 -15.98
N ALA A 216 39.32 -11.67 -15.44
CA ALA A 216 39.81 -12.85 -14.75
C ALA A 216 38.91 -13.11 -13.51
N PRO A 217 38.48 -14.36 -13.25
CA PRO A 217 37.59 -14.66 -12.14
C PRO A 217 38.14 -14.14 -10.80
N GLY A 218 37.35 -13.35 -10.08
CA GLY A 218 37.72 -12.82 -8.77
C GLY A 218 38.73 -11.68 -8.77
N SER A 219 39.22 -11.20 -9.93
CA SER A 219 40.24 -10.14 -9.97
C SER A 219 39.72 -8.76 -9.55
N GLU A 220 38.41 -8.51 -9.63
CA GLU A 220 37.80 -7.19 -9.41
C GLU A 220 36.50 -7.26 -8.59
N THR A 221 36.49 -8.03 -7.51
CA THR A 221 35.28 -8.26 -6.68
C THR A 221 34.61 -6.99 -6.16
N LEU A 222 35.38 -5.96 -5.78
CA LEU A 222 34.84 -4.68 -5.30
C LEU A 222 34.26 -3.82 -6.43
N SER A 223 34.91 -3.80 -7.61
CA SER A 223 34.39 -3.11 -8.79
C SER A 223 33.09 -3.74 -9.27
N ASN A 224 33.03 -5.08 -9.30
CA ASN A 224 31.80 -5.81 -9.61
C ASN A 224 30.67 -5.49 -8.61
N ALA A 225 30.96 -5.56 -7.31
CA ALA A 225 29.99 -5.20 -6.26
C ALA A 225 29.44 -3.78 -6.45
N THR A 226 30.32 -2.84 -6.80
CA THR A 226 29.97 -1.43 -7.03
C THR A 226 29.10 -1.28 -8.28
N LEU A 227 29.44 -1.92 -9.39
CA LEU A 227 28.63 -1.89 -10.61
C LEU A 227 27.27 -2.55 -10.40
N SER A 228 27.25 -3.74 -9.78
CA SER A 228 26.03 -4.46 -9.42
C SER A 228 25.13 -3.61 -8.52
N GLY A 229 25.72 -2.94 -7.52
CA GLY A 229 25.00 -2.01 -6.63
C GLY A 229 24.47 -0.78 -7.36
N ALA A 230 25.26 -0.19 -8.25
CA ALA A 230 24.86 0.95 -9.06
C ALA A 230 23.66 0.61 -9.97
N VAL A 231 23.71 -0.53 -10.66
CA VAL A 231 22.62 -0.98 -11.55
C VAL A 231 21.38 -1.39 -10.75
N ALA A 232 21.54 -2.09 -9.61
CA ALA A 232 20.44 -2.34 -8.67
C ALA A 232 19.83 -1.03 -8.16
N GLY A 233 20.63 0.01 -7.96
CA GLY A 233 20.19 1.36 -7.62
C GLY A 233 19.31 1.99 -8.69
N LEU A 234 19.69 1.91 -9.97
CA LEU A 234 18.85 2.40 -11.07
C LEU A 234 17.51 1.66 -11.12
N ALA A 235 17.53 0.33 -11.00
CA ALA A 235 16.33 -0.49 -11.00
C ALA A 235 15.44 -0.26 -9.77
N SER A 236 16.06 0.02 -8.61
CA SER A 236 15.36 0.40 -7.38
C SER A 236 14.73 1.78 -7.47
N TYR A 237 15.39 2.75 -8.10
CA TYR A 237 14.82 4.07 -8.32
C TYR A 237 13.60 3.99 -9.26
N THR A 238 13.69 3.23 -10.35
CA THR A 238 12.56 3.05 -11.27
C THR A 238 11.40 2.31 -10.61
N SER A 239 11.67 1.28 -9.79
CA SER A 239 10.61 0.58 -9.08
C SER A 239 10.02 1.42 -7.95
N ASP A 240 10.81 1.88 -6.98
CA ASP A 240 10.30 2.54 -5.77
C ASP A 240 9.76 3.95 -6.03
N THR A 241 10.42 4.74 -6.89
CA THR A 241 10.09 6.17 -7.07
C THR A 241 9.08 6.40 -8.19
N LEU A 242 9.05 5.54 -9.22
CA LEU A 242 8.14 5.69 -10.34
C LEU A 242 6.98 4.69 -10.26
N LEU A 243 7.28 3.40 -10.33
CA LEU A 243 6.26 2.36 -10.51
C LEU A 243 5.40 2.16 -9.24
N ILE A 244 6.02 1.97 -8.07
CA ILE A 244 5.29 1.74 -6.81
C ILE A 244 4.54 3.00 -6.39
N GLN A 245 5.11 4.20 -6.60
CA GLN A 245 4.40 5.45 -6.37
C GLN A 245 3.19 5.61 -7.30
N ALA A 246 3.34 5.29 -8.58
CA ALA A 246 2.23 5.29 -9.53
C ALA A 246 1.12 4.30 -9.12
N MET A 247 1.50 3.07 -8.77
CA MET A 247 0.57 2.06 -8.26
C MET A 247 -0.16 2.56 -7.00
N ASP A 248 0.58 3.14 -6.04
CA ASP A 248 -0.02 3.63 -4.79
C ASP A 248 -0.99 4.79 -5.04
N ARG A 249 -0.71 5.65 -6.03
CA ARG A 249 -1.60 6.73 -6.44
C ARG A 249 -2.87 6.20 -7.09
N ARG A 250 -2.76 5.25 -8.03
CA ARG A 250 -3.93 4.65 -8.68
C ARG A 250 -4.76 3.80 -7.72
N ALA A 251 -4.11 3.10 -6.78
CA ALA A 251 -4.79 2.38 -5.71
C ALA A 251 -5.60 3.31 -4.80
N ARG A 252 -5.08 4.51 -4.46
CA ARG A 252 -5.84 5.52 -3.71
C ARG A 252 -7.04 6.03 -4.49
N VAL A 253 -6.87 6.31 -5.78
CA VAL A 253 -7.95 6.74 -6.68
C VAL A 253 -9.05 5.68 -6.77
N ALA A 254 -8.67 4.40 -6.83
CA ALA A 254 -9.60 3.27 -6.79
C ALA A 254 -10.24 3.01 -5.41
N ASN A 255 -9.86 3.78 -4.38
CA ASN A 255 -10.26 3.58 -2.98
C ASN A 255 -9.96 2.16 -2.46
N LEU A 256 -8.75 1.67 -2.75
CA LEU A 256 -8.28 0.37 -2.29
C LEU A 256 -8.05 0.39 -0.76
N PRO A 257 -8.70 -0.49 0.03
CA PRO A 257 -8.43 -0.62 1.46
C PRO A 257 -6.97 -0.96 1.72
N ARG A 258 -6.43 -0.59 2.90
CA ARG A 258 -5.08 -1.00 3.33
C ARG A 258 -5.07 -1.34 4.80
N PHE A 259 -4.22 -2.29 5.19
CA PHE A 259 -3.97 -2.52 6.61
C PHE A 259 -3.25 -1.33 7.23
N GLN A 260 -3.88 -0.75 8.25
CA GLN A 260 -3.32 0.29 9.09
C GLN A 260 -3.25 -0.22 10.52
N ALA A 261 -2.07 -0.14 11.14
CA ALA A 261 -1.89 -0.48 12.54
C ALA A 261 -2.73 0.47 13.40
N ILE A 262 -3.52 -0.09 14.32
CA ILE A 262 -4.24 0.70 15.31
C ILE A 262 -3.26 1.18 16.37
N ASP A 263 -3.41 2.42 16.83
CA ASP A 263 -2.59 2.95 17.92
C ASP A 263 -2.71 2.02 19.15
N PRO A 264 -1.59 1.51 19.70
CA PRO A 264 -1.59 0.70 20.91
C PRO A 264 -2.34 1.34 22.09
N LYS A 265 -2.44 2.69 22.15
CA LYS A 265 -3.22 3.40 23.16
C LYS A 265 -4.73 3.23 23.01
N ILE A 266 -5.24 3.02 21.79
CA ILE A 266 -6.67 2.79 21.53
C ILE A 266 -7.03 1.33 21.86
N LEU A 267 -6.11 0.42 21.58
CA LEU A 267 -6.22 -0.98 21.98
C LEU A 267 -6.17 -1.08 23.50
N VAL A 268 -5.04 -0.72 24.11
CA VAL A 268 -4.83 -0.73 25.56
C VAL A 268 -4.94 0.71 26.08
N PRO A 269 -6.11 1.15 26.55
CA PRO A 269 -6.32 2.51 27.04
C PRO A 269 -5.54 2.81 28.31
N ASP A 270 -5.41 4.10 28.63
CA ASP A 270 -4.91 4.50 29.94
C ASP A 270 -5.87 3.99 31.01
N PRO A 271 -5.34 3.59 32.18
CA PRO A 271 -6.17 2.98 33.23
C PRO A 271 -7.30 3.94 33.63
N PRO A 272 -8.49 3.41 33.94
CA PRO A 272 -9.62 4.23 34.31
C PRO A 272 -9.35 4.98 35.63
N PRO A 273 -10.00 6.13 35.84
CA PRO A 273 -9.89 6.87 37.11
C PRO A 273 -10.47 6.09 38.30
N VAL A 274 -11.29 5.07 38.02
CA VAL A 274 -11.98 4.20 38.95
C VAL A 274 -11.90 2.77 38.42
N LEU A 275 -11.60 1.81 39.28
CA LEU A 275 -11.54 0.38 38.92
C LEU A 275 -12.93 -0.24 39.07
N LEU A 276 -13.33 -1.04 38.08
CA LEU A 276 -14.54 -1.84 38.12
C LEU A 276 -14.17 -3.27 38.53
N GLU A 277 -14.77 -3.74 39.63
CA GLU A 277 -14.71 -5.12 40.09
C GLU A 277 -16.11 -5.75 39.98
N ILE A 278 -16.20 -6.88 39.28
CA ILE A 278 -17.43 -7.66 39.19
C ILE A 278 -17.25 -8.88 40.11
N THR A 279 -17.97 -8.89 41.22
CA THR A 279 -17.97 -9.97 42.21
C THR A 279 -19.26 -10.80 42.12
N ALA A 280 -19.34 -11.90 42.87
CA ALA A 280 -20.58 -12.67 42.98
C ALA A 280 -21.73 -11.87 43.62
N GLU A 281 -21.42 -10.84 44.41
CA GLU A 281 -22.38 -9.98 45.10
C GLU A 281 -22.88 -8.83 44.23
N GLY A 282 -22.15 -8.50 43.16
CA GLY A 282 -22.51 -7.42 42.25
C GLY A 282 -21.30 -6.65 41.72
N LYS A 283 -21.58 -5.51 41.09
CA LYS A 283 -20.56 -4.55 40.66
C LYS A 283 -20.10 -3.68 41.82
N ARG A 284 -18.80 -3.39 41.88
CA ARG A 284 -18.17 -2.47 42.84
C ARG A 284 -17.15 -1.59 42.12
N PHE A 285 -17.12 -0.32 42.49
CA PHE A 285 -16.19 0.66 41.98
C PHE A 285 -15.25 1.15 43.09
N THR A 286 -13.95 1.14 42.83
CA THR A 286 -12.91 1.51 43.81
C THR A 286 -11.90 2.47 43.20
N ARG A 287 -11.33 3.39 43.99
CA ARG A 287 -10.25 4.25 43.48
C ARG A 287 -8.93 3.48 43.45
N PRO A 288 -8.06 3.69 42.44
CA PRO A 288 -6.74 3.06 42.42
C PRO A 288 -5.94 3.33 43.70
N GLY A 289 -5.43 2.28 44.33
CA GLY A 289 -4.67 2.35 45.60
C GLY A 289 -5.55 2.42 46.86
N GLU A 290 -6.86 2.25 46.73
CA GLU A 290 -7.79 2.10 47.85
C GLU A 290 -7.88 0.61 48.27
N GLY A 291 -7.63 0.31 49.54
CA GLY A 291 -7.61 -1.08 50.04
C GLY A 291 -6.48 -1.92 49.43
N ASN A 292 -6.80 -3.10 48.90
CA ASN A 292 -5.85 -4.01 48.24
C ASN A 292 -5.77 -3.81 46.71
N THR A 293 -6.36 -2.74 46.18
CA THR A 293 -6.36 -2.49 44.74
C THR A 293 -5.03 -1.94 44.26
N ALA A 294 -4.67 -2.26 43.02
CA ALA A 294 -3.43 -1.79 42.42
C ALA A 294 -3.38 -0.26 42.39
N THR A 295 -2.20 0.29 42.67
CA THR A 295 -1.98 1.73 42.64
C THR A 295 -1.96 2.25 41.21
N LEU A 296 -2.27 3.54 41.02
CA LEU A 296 -2.26 4.15 39.69
C LEU A 296 -0.88 4.04 38.96
N PRO A 297 0.28 4.16 39.64
CA PRO A 297 1.57 3.88 39.03
C PRO A 297 1.76 2.43 38.56
N GLU A 298 1.30 1.44 39.33
CA GLU A 298 1.38 0.02 38.96
C GLU A 298 0.52 -0.29 37.74
N LEU A 299 -0.71 0.24 37.70
CA LEU A 299 -1.59 0.12 36.54
C LEU A 299 -0.98 0.75 35.29
N LYS A 300 -0.34 1.92 35.44
CA LYS A 300 0.38 2.57 34.34
C LYS A 300 1.56 1.74 33.85
N ALA A 301 2.34 1.13 34.75
CA ALA A 301 3.44 0.24 34.37
C ALA A 301 2.92 -1.00 33.61
N HIS A 302 1.86 -1.63 34.10
CA HIS A 302 1.24 -2.78 33.43
C HIS A 302 0.69 -2.42 32.04
N THR A 303 -0.03 -1.28 31.91
CA THR A 303 -0.50 -0.82 30.59
C THR A 303 0.64 -0.49 29.64
N TYR A 304 1.76 0.03 30.14
CA TYR A 304 2.96 0.28 29.34
C TYR A 304 3.54 -1.03 28.78
N ASP A 305 3.68 -2.06 29.60
CA ASP A 305 4.21 -3.37 29.18
C ASP A 305 3.30 -4.05 28.14
N LEU A 306 1.97 -3.99 28.35
CA LEU A 306 1.00 -4.48 27.37
C LEU A 306 1.10 -3.74 26.03
N ARG A 307 1.22 -2.41 26.06
CA ARG A 307 1.40 -1.59 24.84
C ARG A 307 2.72 -1.90 24.14
N ALA A 308 3.79 -2.14 24.88
CA ALA A 308 5.08 -2.54 24.33
C ALA A 308 4.95 -3.89 23.60
N GLY A 309 4.27 -4.87 24.19
CA GLY A 309 3.97 -6.15 23.55
C GLY A 309 3.13 -6.01 22.28
N VAL A 310 2.06 -5.21 22.31
CA VAL A 310 1.23 -4.88 21.13
C VAL A 310 2.08 -4.26 20.02
N THR A 311 2.91 -3.27 20.37
CA THR A 311 3.78 -2.55 19.43
C THR A 311 4.80 -3.49 18.80
N GLN A 312 5.42 -4.36 19.60
CA GLN A 312 6.36 -5.36 19.10
C GLN A 312 5.67 -6.31 18.11
N TRP A 313 4.48 -6.80 18.44
CA TRP A 313 3.77 -7.73 17.58
C TRP A 313 3.25 -7.07 16.29
N GLN A 314 2.76 -5.83 16.36
CA GLN A 314 2.45 -5.04 15.17
C GLN A 314 3.69 -4.83 14.29
N SER A 315 4.85 -4.54 14.89
CA SER A 315 6.13 -4.43 14.17
C SER A 315 6.52 -5.73 13.46
N THR A 316 6.29 -6.88 14.09
CA THR A 316 6.51 -8.21 13.49
C THR A 316 5.62 -8.41 12.27
N LEU A 317 4.32 -8.12 12.37
CA LEU A 317 3.42 -8.26 11.23
C LEU A 317 3.64 -7.20 10.13
N ASP A 318 4.23 -6.06 10.46
CA ASP A 318 4.60 -5.01 9.50
C ASP A 318 5.96 -5.21 8.81
N ASP A 319 6.64 -6.33 9.07
CA ASP A 319 8.00 -6.62 8.59
C ASP A 319 9.07 -5.62 9.07
N LYS A 320 8.88 -5.08 10.28
CA LYS A 320 9.77 -4.09 10.89
C LYS A 320 10.52 -4.64 12.11
N SER A 321 10.16 -5.81 12.61
CA SER A 321 10.78 -6.38 13.81
C SER A 321 12.04 -7.18 13.49
N LEU A 322 12.86 -7.39 14.53
CA LEU A 322 14.00 -8.30 14.46
C LEU A 322 13.53 -9.76 14.26
N ASP A 323 12.34 -10.10 14.77
CA ASP A 323 11.78 -11.45 14.76
C ASP A 323 11.48 -11.96 13.33
N THR A 324 11.22 -11.06 12.37
CA THR A 324 11.01 -11.43 10.95
C THR A 324 12.27 -11.35 10.09
N LEU A 325 13.42 -10.92 10.63
CA LEU A 325 14.63 -10.70 9.84
C LEU A 325 15.11 -11.92 9.08
N LEU A 326 14.93 -13.12 9.65
CA LEU A 326 15.35 -14.39 9.04
C LEU A 326 14.29 -15.01 8.13
N LEU A 327 13.04 -14.53 8.18
CA LEU A 327 11.94 -15.10 7.39
C LEU A 327 12.23 -14.97 5.89
N LYS A 328 12.51 -13.76 5.43
CA LYS A 328 12.77 -13.47 4.01
C LYS A 328 14.05 -14.13 3.49
N PRO A 329 15.21 -14.08 4.18
CA PRO A 329 16.40 -14.84 3.79
C PRO A 329 16.16 -16.34 3.64
N THR A 330 15.42 -16.95 4.58
CA THR A 330 15.13 -18.39 4.55
C THR A 330 14.26 -18.76 3.35
N ILE A 331 13.21 -17.98 3.08
CA ILE A 331 12.36 -18.18 1.90
C ILE A 331 13.18 -17.98 0.61
N ASN A 332 13.97 -16.90 0.52
CA ASN A 332 14.83 -16.63 -0.63
C ASN A 332 15.84 -17.75 -0.89
N ALA A 333 16.43 -18.32 0.15
CA ALA A 333 17.35 -19.44 0.06
C ALA A 333 16.65 -20.68 -0.54
N GLY A 334 15.44 -20.99 -0.10
CA GLY A 334 14.63 -22.08 -0.65
C GLY A 334 14.28 -21.89 -2.13
N PHE A 335 13.79 -20.71 -2.52
CA PHE A 335 13.49 -20.39 -3.92
C PHE A 335 14.74 -20.43 -4.81
N ASN A 336 15.88 -19.97 -4.30
CA ASN A 336 17.14 -20.01 -5.03
C ASN A 336 17.72 -21.43 -5.15
N ALA A 337 17.50 -22.30 -4.16
CA ALA A 337 17.85 -23.71 -4.25
C ALA A 337 17.01 -24.41 -5.34
N ALA A 338 15.68 -24.19 -5.36
CA ALA A 338 14.79 -24.72 -6.39
C ALA A 338 15.13 -24.19 -7.80
N ARG A 339 15.55 -22.92 -7.92
CA ARG A 339 16.03 -22.35 -9.19
C ARG A 339 17.22 -23.13 -9.78
N ARG A 340 18.10 -23.67 -8.93
CA ARG A 340 19.33 -24.36 -9.36
C ARG A 340 19.12 -25.80 -9.78
N THR A 341 17.98 -26.40 -9.44
CA THR A 341 17.62 -27.75 -9.87
C THR A 341 16.91 -27.77 -11.23
N SER A 342 16.79 -26.62 -11.91
CA SER A 342 16.20 -26.54 -13.24
C SER A 342 17.14 -27.08 -14.31
N ASP A 343 16.75 -28.18 -14.96
CA ASP A 343 17.49 -28.81 -16.05
C ASP A 343 17.15 -28.25 -17.45
N ASP A 344 16.20 -27.31 -17.53
CA ASP A 344 15.77 -26.73 -18.81
C ASP A 344 16.87 -25.88 -19.47
N PRO A 345 17.31 -26.20 -20.71
CA PRO A 345 18.30 -25.42 -21.46
C PRO A 345 17.92 -23.94 -21.63
N GLY A 346 16.63 -23.61 -21.77
CA GLY A 346 16.17 -22.22 -21.94
C GLY A 346 16.47 -21.34 -20.73
N THR A 347 16.53 -21.96 -19.54
CA THR A 347 16.81 -21.29 -18.27
C THR A 347 18.29 -20.98 -18.04
N ARG A 348 19.18 -21.50 -18.90
CA ARG A 348 20.63 -21.29 -18.82
C ARG A 348 21.11 -20.08 -19.63
N THR A 349 20.27 -19.50 -20.48
CA THR A 349 20.57 -18.26 -21.19
C THR A 349 20.68 -17.08 -20.21
N PRO A 350 21.46 -16.01 -20.50
CA PRO A 350 21.52 -14.84 -19.62
C PRO A 350 20.14 -14.23 -19.32
N ALA A 351 19.27 -14.16 -20.34
CA ALA A 351 17.89 -13.70 -20.18
C ALA A 351 17.05 -14.67 -19.33
N GLY A 352 17.20 -15.99 -19.52
CA GLY A 352 16.53 -17.01 -18.72
C GLY A 352 16.98 -17.01 -17.26
N GLN A 353 18.26 -16.80 -16.98
CA GLN A 353 18.81 -16.69 -15.63
C GLN A 353 18.33 -15.42 -14.93
N LEU A 354 18.26 -14.29 -15.66
CA LEU A 354 17.65 -13.05 -15.16
C LEU A 354 16.16 -13.28 -14.84
N GLY A 355 15.40 -13.83 -15.78
CA GLY A 355 13.96 -14.11 -15.58
C GLY A 355 13.69 -15.04 -14.40
N LEU A 356 14.43 -16.13 -14.26
CA LEU A 356 14.30 -17.03 -13.12
C LEU A 356 14.72 -16.40 -11.80
N SER A 357 15.76 -15.56 -11.78
CA SER A 357 16.15 -14.86 -10.55
C SER A 357 15.13 -13.80 -10.14
N MET A 358 14.52 -13.11 -11.12
CA MET A 358 13.36 -12.24 -10.89
C MET A 358 12.19 -13.01 -10.28
N LEU A 359 11.84 -14.18 -10.83
CA LEU A 359 10.77 -15.03 -10.30
C LEU A 359 11.10 -15.58 -8.91
N ALA A 360 12.34 -15.99 -8.65
CA ALA A 360 12.75 -16.53 -7.36
C ALA A 360 12.71 -15.46 -6.26
N VAL A 361 13.34 -14.30 -6.49
CA VAL A 361 13.41 -13.22 -5.48
C VAL A 361 12.06 -12.51 -5.34
N GLY A 362 11.38 -12.24 -6.45
CA GLY A 362 10.03 -11.68 -6.45
C GLY A 362 9.02 -12.63 -5.79
N GLY A 363 9.06 -13.92 -6.14
CA GLY A 363 8.19 -14.96 -5.56
C GLY A 363 8.42 -15.15 -4.06
N ALA A 364 9.68 -15.13 -3.60
CA ALA A 364 9.99 -15.13 -2.17
C ALA A 364 9.39 -13.90 -1.45
N GLY A 365 9.45 -12.72 -2.08
CA GLY A 365 8.78 -11.50 -1.60
C GLY A 365 7.27 -11.66 -1.50
N VAL A 366 6.63 -12.28 -2.49
CA VAL A 366 5.19 -12.61 -2.47
C VAL A 366 4.85 -13.52 -1.30
N VAL A 367 5.59 -14.62 -1.10
CA VAL A 367 5.31 -15.58 -0.02
C VAL A 367 5.45 -14.92 1.35
N GLN A 368 6.53 -14.17 1.57
CA GLN A 368 6.74 -13.43 2.81
C GLN A 368 5.59 -12.45 3.06
N LYS A 369 5.26 -11.62 2.05
CA LYS A 369 4.23 -10.59 2.21
C LYS A 369 2.84 -11.19 2.37
N ALA A 370 2.53 -12.27 1.66
CA ALA A 370 1.29 -13.02 1.81
C ALA A 370 1.17 -13.58 3.24
N MET A 371 2.24 -14.16 3.79
CA MET A 371 2.26 -14.70 5.14
C MET A 371 1.99 -13.61 6.19
N LEU A 372 2.66 -12.46 6.06
CA LEU A 372 2.50 -11.34 7.00
C LEU A 372 1.12 -10.66 6.89
N GLU A 373 0.67 -10.32 5.68
CA GLU A 373 -0.62 -9.64 5.48
C GLU A 373 -1.81 -10.58 5.74
N THR A 374 -1.70 -11.88 5.43
CA THR A 374 -2.70 -12.88 5.86
C THR A 374 -2.66 -13.04 7.38
N GLY A 375 -1.48 -12.97 7.99
CA GLY A 375 -1.31 -12.94 9.44
C GLY A 375 -2.10 -11.81 10.10
N LYS A 376 -2.13 -10.62 9.49
CA LYS A 376 -2.96 -9.48 9.94
C LYS A 376 -4.46 -9.75 9.79
N ALA A 377 -4.87 -10.53 8.80
CA ALA A 377 -6.27 -10.81 8.49
C ALA A 377 -6.90 -11.93 9.34
N VAL A 378 -6.09 -12.73 10.05
CA VAL A 378 -6.54 -13.95 10.76
C VAL A 378 -6.59 -13.73 12.27
N ALA A 379 -7.65 -14.20 12.92
CA ALA A 379 -7.86 -14.02 14.37
C ALA A 379 -6.70 -14.50 15.26
N ARG A 380 -6.03 -15.60 14.89
CA ARG A 380 -4.96 -16.20 15.70
C ARG A 380 -3.72 -15.31 15.82
N THR A 381 -3.44 -14.52 14.80
CA THR A 381 -2.19 -13.75 14.67
C THR A 381 -2.45 -12.25 14.58
N GLY A 382 -3.52 -11.82 13.91
CA GLY A 382 -3.87 -10.41 13.72
C GLY A 382 -4.67 -9.80 14.86
N GLN A 383 -4.96 -10.58 15.91
CA GLN A 383 -5.68 -10.10 17.10
C GLN A 383 -4.89 -10.39 18.38
N MET A 384 -5.11 -9.54 19.38
CA MET A 384 -4.54 -9.71 20.71
C MET A 384 -5.64 -9.59 21.77
N SER A 385 -5.48 -10.36 22.87
CA SER A 385 -6.33 -10.22 24.05
C SER A 385 -5.96 -8.92 24.76
N VAL A 386 -6.96 -8.09 24.99
CA VAL A 386 -6.83 -6.76 25.58
C VAL A 386 -7.94 -6.58 26.62
N PRO A 387 -7.72 -5.82 27.71
CA PRO A 387 -8.79 -5.49 28.63
C PRO A 387 -10.00 -4.88 27.91
N ASP A 388 -11.18 -5.42 28.18
CA ASP A 388 -12.42 -4.83 27.71
C ASP A 388 -12.81 -3.60 28.56
N LEU A 389 -13.91 -2.93 28.20
CA LEU A 389 -14.40 -1.76 28.93
C LEU A 389 -15.36 -2.13 30.09
N LEU A 390 -15.40 -3.41 30.48
CA LEU A 390 -16.28 -3.97 31.51
C LEU A 390 -15.51 -4.83 32.54
N GLY A 391 -14.17 -4.75 32.57
CA GLY A 391 -13.33 -5.47 33.53
C GLY A 391 -12.94 -6.90 33.12
N GLY A 392 -13.28 -7.32 31.91
CA GLY A 392 -12.90 -8.59 31.29
C GLY A 392 -11.79 -8.46 30.24
N GLN A 393 -11.71 -9.44 29.34
CA GLN A 393 -10.76 -9.51 28.23
C GLN A 393 -11.51 -9.69 26.91
N GLN A 394 -11.03 -9.03 25.87
CA GLN A 394 -11.58 -9.08 24.52
C GLN A 394 -10.46 -9.18 23.49
N ARG A 395 -10.64 -10.00 22.45
CA ARG A 395 -9.73 -9.99 21.30
C ARG A 395 -10.07 -8.87 20.33
N LEU A 396 -9.12 -7.96 20.12
CA LEU A 396 -9.23 -6.87 19.16
C LEU A 396 -8.25 -7.05 18.00
N ASN A 397 -8.64 -6.64 16.80
CA ASN A 397 -7.73 -6.60 15.65
C ASN A 397 -6.65 -5.56 15.90
N LEU A 398 -5.41 -5.93 15.58
CA LEU A 398 -4.25 -5.04 15.68
C LEU A 398 -4.15 -4.09 14.49
N PHE A 399 -4.84 -4.42 13.40
CA PHE A 399 -4.89 -3.65 12.17
C PHE A 399 -6.34 -3.46 11.74
N ALA A 400 -6.66 -2.26 11.24
CA ALA A 400 -7.90 -1.99 10.53
C ALA A 400 -7.66 -1.94 9.02
N LEU A 401 -8.70 -2.26 8.25
CA LEU A 401 -8.74 -2.00 6.82
C LEU A 401 -9.17 -0.55 6.60
N ALA A 402 -8.18 0.35 6.58
CA ALA A 402 -8.43 1.77 6.38
C ALA A 402 -8.68 2.09 4.91
N LEU A 403 -9.64 2.98 4.66
CA LEU A 403 -9.96 3.49 3.33
C LEU A 403 -9.30 4.84 3.10
N PRO A 404 -8.76 5.09 1.88
CA PRO A 404 -8.33 6.43 1.48
C PRO A 404 -9.45 7.48 1.54
N ASP A 405 -10.67 7.09 1.15
CA ASP A 405 -11.88 7.92 1.21
C ASP A 405 -13.03 7.11 1.81
N ASN A 406 -13.47 7.50 3.01
CA ASN A 406 -14.49 6.81 3.79
C ASN A 406 -15.91 7.02 3.25
N GLU A 407 -16.13 8.01 2.38
CA GLU A 407 -17.44 8.28 1.75
C GLU A 407 -17.63 7.46 0.46
N ARG A 408 -16.54 6.90 -0.08
CA ARG A 408 -16.58 6.07 -1.29
C ARG A 408 -16.63 4.60 -0.93
N ARG A 409 -17.27 3.81 -1.79
CA ARG A 409 -17.25 2.34 -1.68
C ARG A 409 -15.80 1.82 -1.78
N PRO A 410 -15.41 0.83 -0.95
CA PRO A 410 -14.11 0.17 -1.07
C PRO A 410 -13.94 -0.51 -2.43
N ALA A 411 -12.71 -0.53 -2.95
CA ALA A 411 -12.38 -1.36 -4.11
C ALA A 411 -12.64 -2.84 -3.82
N GLN A 412 -13.20 -3.56 -4.79
CA GLN A 412 -13.51 -4.99 -4.67
C GLN A 412 -12.95 -5.77 -5.87
N TRP A 413 -12.84 -7.09 -5.74
CA TRP A 413 -12.49 -7.97 -6.86
C TRP A 413 -13.43 -7.84 -8.05
N SER A 414 -14.69 -7.41 -7.88
CA SER A 414 -15.56 -7.09 -9.01
C SER A 414 -15.06 -5.91 -9.85
N SER A 415 -14.28 -5.00 -9.25
CA SER A 415 -13.62 -3.90 -9.94
C SER A 415 -12.39 -4.35 -10.75
N ALA A 416 -11.94 -5.60 -10.57
CA ALA A 416 -10.83 -6.22 -11.27
C ALA A 416 -10.99 -6.26 -12.79
N VAL A 417 -12.22 -6.18 -13.31
CA VAL A 417 -12.45 -6.13 -14.77
C VAL A 417 -11.72 -4.94 -15.41
N ARG A 418 -11.42 -3.89 -14.62
CA ARG A 418 -10.65 -2.72 -15.05
C ARG A 418 -9.14 -2.87 -14.85
N PHE A 419 -8.63 -4.02 -14.43
CA PHE A 419 -7.19 -4.22 -14.21
C PHE A 419 -6.31 -3.91 -15.42
N PRO A 420 -6.70 -4.22 -16.68
CA PRO A 420 -5.91 -3.79 -17.84
C PRO A 420 -5.76 -2.27 -17.91
N ASN A 421 -6.86 -1.54 -17.67
CA ASN A 421 -6.84 -0.08 -17.60
C ASN A 421 -6.01 0.40 -16.40
N TYR A 422 -6.13 -0.26 -15.25
CA TYR A 422 -5.33 0.07 -14.06
C TYR A 422 -3.82 -0.04 -14.32
N LEU A 423 -3.37 -1.05 -15.08
CA LEU A 423 -1.96 -1.18 -15.46
C LEU A 423 -1.53 -0.08 -16.43
N LEU A 424 -2.36 0.24 -17.43
CA LEU A 424 -2.10 1.35 -18.35
C LEU A 424 -2.06 2.69 -17.62
N GLU A 425 -3.02 2.93 -16.73
CA GLU A 425 -3.08 4.13 -15.89
C GLU A 425 -1.87 4.23 -14.97
N THR A 426 -1.43 3.12 -14.40
CA THR A 426 -0.18 3.05 -13.62
C THR A 426 1.04 3.40 -14.48
N ALA A 427 1.10 2.90 -15.72
CA ALA A 427 2.21 3.22 -16.63
C ALA A 427 2.22 4.70 -17.03
N VAL A 428 1.04 5.27 -17.34
CA VAL A 428 0.88 6.71 -17.65
C VAL A 428 1.25 7.57 -16.44
N GLU A 429 0.80 7.19 -15.23
CA GLU A 429 1.15 7.90 -13.99
C GLU A 429 2.66 7.80 -13.71
N GLY A 430 3.28 6.64 -13.94
CA GLY A 430 4.72 6.44 -13.82
C GLY A 430 5.52 7.29 -14.81
N LEU A 431 5.05 7.40 -16.06
CA LEU A 431 5.65 8.29 -17.05
C LEU A 431 5.50 9.76 -16.66
N ALA A 432 4.35 10.15 -16.10
CA ALA A 432 4.13 11.50 -15.60
C ALA A 432 5.10 11.85 -14.45
N LEU A 433 5.32 10.93 -13.51
CA LEU A 433 6.34 11.06 -12.46
C LEU A 433 7.75 11.19 -13.05
N ALA A 434 8.09 10.37 -14.06
CA ALA A 434 9.39 10.45 -14.72
C ALA A 434 9.59 11.81 -15.42
N LYS A 435 8.55 12.35 -16.07
CA LYS A 435 8.58 13.69 -16.66
C LYS A 435 8.82 14.77 -15.60
N GLN A 436 8.28 14.62 -14.39
CA GLN A 436 8.55 15.59 -13.31
C GLN A 436 10.03 15.68 -12.96
N ALA A 437 10.77 14.58 -13.01
CA ALA A 437 12.20 14.58 -12.77
C ALA A 437 12.96 15.47 -13.77
N LEU A 438 12.41 15.71 -14.96
CA LEU A 438 13.01 16.49 -16.03
C LEU A 438 12.36 17.86 -16.23
N SER A 439 11.32 18.19 -15.47
CA SER A 439 10.53 19.42 -15.62
C SER A 439 11.35 20.71 -15.41
N THR A 440 12.32 20.67 -14.49
CA THR A 440 13.16 21.81 -14.11
C THR A 440 14.55 21.36 -13.70
N THR A 441 15.54 22.26 -13.77
CA THR A 441 16.92 21.97 -13.30
C THR A 441 16.96 21.56 -11.82
N ASN A 442 16.12 22.17 -10.97
CA ASN A 442 15.99 21.79 -9.56
C ASN A 442 15.31 20.43 -9.38
N ALA A 443 14.39 20.03 -10.28
CA ALA A 443 13.83 18.67 -10.28
C ALA A 443 14.90 17.65 -10.63
N MET A 444 15.65 17.92 -11.69
CA MET A 444 16.66 17.02 -12.19
C MET A 444 17.76 16.82 -11.17
N THR A 445 18.27 17.90 -10.56
CA THR A 445 19.28 17.80 -9.48
C THR A 445 18.75 17.03 -8.27
N THR A 446 17.49 17.21 -7.88
CA THR A 446 16.88 16.45 -6.78
C THR A 446 16.73 14.97 -7.14
N ALA A 447 16.27 14.66 -8.35
CA ALA A 447 16.12 13.29 -8.85
C ALA A 447 17.47 12.58 -8.99
N VAL A 448 18.48 13.26 -9.53
CA VAL A 448 19.86 12.76 -9.62
C VAL A 448 20.44 12.55 -8.23
N ARG A 449 20.25 13.50 -7.31
CA ARG A 449 20.69 13.33 -5.91
C ARG A 449 20.00 12.14 -5.26
N ASP A 450 18.71 11.98 -5.44
CA ASP A 450 17.96 10.84 -4.89
C ASP A 450 18.46 9.52 -5.48
N LEU A 451 18.58 9.44 -6.80
CA LEU A 451 19.15 8.28 -7.48
C LEU A 451 20.55 7.94 -6.96
N LEU A 452 21.46 8.91 -6.91
CA LEU A 452 22.86 8.68 -6.48
C LEU A 452 22.97 8.39 -4.99
N SER A 453 22.40 9.25 -4.14
CA SER A 453 22.62 9.20 -2.69
C SER A 453 21.74 8.19 -1.96
N ARG A 454 20.51 7.95 -2.44
CA ARG A 454 19.57 7.04 -1.80
C ARG A 454 19.60 5.69 -2.46
N HIS A 455 19.46 5.60 -3.79
CA HIS A 455 19.29 4.30 -4.43
C HIS A 455 20.63 3.64 -4.78
N MET A 456 21.52 4.32 -5.51
CA MET A 456 22.80 3.75 -5.92
C MET A 456 23.73 3.55 -4.72
N LEU A 457 23.97 4.58 -3.91
CA LEU A 457 24.85 4.46 -2.75
C LEU A 457 24.36 3.39 -1.76
N SER A 458 23.06 3.33 -1.46
CA SER A 458 22.55 2.33 -0.51
C SER A 458 22.62 0.91 -1.06
N ASN A 459 22.41 0.70 -2.37
CA ASN A 459 22.59 -0.63 -2.97
C ASN A 459 24.06 -1.01 -3.10
N VAL A 460 24.97 -0.06 -3.36
CA VAL A 460 26.43 -0.30 -3.34
C VAL A 460 26.88 -0.68 -1.94
N MET A 461 26.49 0.08 -0.91
CA MET A 461 26.82 -0.23 0.48
C MET A 461 26.21 -1.55 0.94
N GLY A 462 24.94 -1.81 0.59
CA GLY A 462 24.27 -3.07 0.87
C GLY A 462 24.99 -4.26 0.23
N ASN A 463 25.38 -4.14 -1.05
CA ASN A 463 26.11 -5.19 -1.75
C ASN A 463 27.51 -5.41 -1.16
N ILE A 464 28.29 -4.36 -0.92
CA ILE A 464 29.63 -4.47 -0.32
C ILE A 464 29.56 -5.10 1.08
N ALA A 465 28.67 -4.62 1.95
CA ALA A 465 28.49 -5.18 3.29
C ALA A 465 28.05 -6.64 3.24
N SER A 466 27.10 -6.97 2.36
CA SER A 466 26.59 -8.33 2.18
C SER A 466 27.67 -9.30 1.68
N LEU A 467 28.58 -8.85 0.80
CA LEU A 467 29.67 -9.67 0.27
C LEU A 467 30.68 -10.04 1.36
N GLY A 468 31.06 -9.10 2.21
CA GLY A 468 31.98 -9.36 3.32
C GLY A 468 31.35 -10.28 4.38
N ALA A 469 30.17 -9.90 4.88
CA ALA A 469 29.52 -10.63 5.97
C ALA A 469 29.10 -12.05 5.57
N SER A 470 28.58 -12.23 4.35
CA SER A 470 28.13 -13.56 3.89
C SER A 470 29.28 -14.58 3.77
N ARG A 471 30.45 -14.14 3.28
CA ARG A 471 31.63 -15.01 3.16
C ARG A 471 32.11 -15.46 4.53
N LEU A 472 32.19 -14.55 5.50
CA LEU A 472 32.57 -14.88 6.88
C LEU A 472 31.61 -15.87 7.54
N ILE A 473 30.30 -15.70 7.32
CA ILE A 473 29.27 -16.60 7.89
C ILE A 473 29.34 -18.00 7.28
N ALA A 474 29.65 -18.12 5.98
CA ALA A 474 29.74 -19.41 5.31
C ALA A 474 31.12 -20.07 5.44
N ALA A 475 32.17 -19.32 5.81
CA ALA A 475 33.54 -19.82 5.92
C ALA A 475 33.70 -21.06 6.81
N PRO A 476 33.01 -21.20 7.97
CA PRO A 476 33.11 -22.42 8.78
C PRO A 476 32.69 -23.69 8.02
N LEU A 477 31.67 -23.61 7.16
CA LEU A 477 31.22 -24.74 6.33
C LEU A 477 32.16 -25.04 5.15
N ARG A 478 33.15 -24.18 4.91
CA ARG A 478 34.20 -24.33 3.89
C ARG A 478 35.59 -24.55 4.50
N GLY A 479 35.66 -25.04 5.74
CA GLY A 479 36.92 -25.30 6.43
C GLY A 479 37.73 -24.05 6.78
N GLY A 480 37.05 -22.91 7.00
CA GLY A 480 37.69 -21.62 7.32
C GLY A 480 38.12 -20.82 6.10
N ASN A 481 37.76 -21.25 4.88
CA ASN A 481 38.11 -20.51 3.66
C ASN A 481 37.22 -19.27 3.47
N GLU A 482 37.74 -18.10 3.84
CA GLU A 482 37.07 -16.80 3.73
C GLU A 482 36.96 -16.28 2.28
N SER A 483 37.66 -16.89 1.32
CA SER A 483 37.63 -16.46 -0.09
C SER A 483 36.27 -16.71 -0.79
N GLY A 484 35.40 -17.53 -0.18
CA GLY A 484 33.98 -17.61 -0.54
C GLY A 484 33.59 -18.68 -1.57
N ALA A 485 34.52 -19.47 -2.11
CA ALA A 485 34.21 -20.63 -2.93
C ALA A 485 35.30 -21.71 -2.81
N VAL A 486 34.90 -22.98 -2.71
CA VAL A 486 35.81 -24.13 -2.77
C VAL A 486 35.68 -24.80 -4.14
N ALA A 487 36.79 -25.26 -4.72
CA ALA A 487 36.77 -25.93 -6.01
C ALA A 487 35.88 -27.18 -5.99
N GLY A 488 34.96 -27.30 -6.96
CA GLY A 488 34.02 -28.42 -7.05
C GLY A 488 32.80 -28.34 -6.12
N GLU A 489 32.62 -27.23 -5.39
CA GLU A 489 31.44 -27.04 -4.53
C GLU A 489 30.15 -27.02 -5.37
N ALA A 490 29.20 -27.88 -4.99
CA ALA A 490 27.89 -27.92 -5.65
C ALA A 490 27.14 -26.60 -5.43
N ALA A 491 26.46 -26.10 -6.45
CA ALA A 491 25.76 -24.81 -6.39
C ALA A 491 24.61 -24.77 -5.35
N ASN A 492 24.18 -25.93 -4.86
CA ASN A 492 23.18 -26.14 -3.82
C ASN A 492 23.77 -26.64 -2.48
N SER A 493 25.09 -26.53 -2.27
CA SER A 493 25.70 -26.86 -0.98
C SER A 493 25.13 -26.02 0.17
N ASP A 494 25.13 -26.56 1.39
CA ASP A 494 24.68 -25.84 2.59
C ASP A 494 25.45 -24.53 2.79
N ALA A 495 26.76 -24.53 2.49
CA ALA A 495 27.60 -23.33 2.56
C ALA A 495 27.15 -22.25 1.57
N THR A 496 26.78 -22.63 0.35
CA THR A 496 26.29 -21.68 -0.68
C THR A 496 24.90 -21.17 -0.35
N VAL A 497 24.02 -22.02 0.17
CA VAL A 497 22.68 -21.63 0.63
C VAL A 497 22.77 -20.67 1.83
N LEU A 498 23.61 -20.98 2.81
CA LEU A 498 23.85 -20.13 3.98
C LEU A 498 24.46 -18.78 3.59
N GLN A 499 25.45 -18.77 2.70
CA GLN A 499 26.04 -17.54 2.20
C GLN A 499 24.98 -16.63 1.56
N GLN A 500 24.04 -17.18 0.79
CA GLN A 500 23.00 -16.38 0.12
C GLN A 500 21.92 -15.88 1.06
N ALA A 501 21.55 -16.69 2.05
CA ALA A 501 20.68 -16.25 3.13
C ALA A 501 21.32 -15.07 3.87
N ALA A 502 22.61 -15.20 4.26
CA ALA A 502 23.36 -14.11 4.86
C ALA A 502 23.44 -12.89 3.94
N GLN A 503 23.77 -13.07 2.67
CA GLN A 503 23.88 -11.96 1.71
C GLN A 503 22.55 -11.20 1.59
N THR A 504 21.44 -11.92 1.52
CA THR A 504 20.09 -11.33 1.48
C THR A 504 19.77 -10.57 2.76
N LEU A 505 20.04 -11.17 3.93
CA LEU A 505 19.81 -10.56 5.24
C LEU A 505 20.57 -9.24 5.40
N PHE A 506 21.87 -9.23 5.12
CA PHE A 506 22.70 -8.03 5.30
C PHE A 506 22.34 -6.94 4.29
N ASN A 507 22.06 -7.31 3.04
CA ASN A 507 21.60 -6.35 2.04
C ASN A 507 20.28 -5.69 2.47
N ASP A 508 19.29 -6.49 2.89
CA ASP A 508 18.00 -5.98 3.35
C ASP A 508 18.11 -5.12 4.62
N THR A 509 18.94 -5.55 5.59
CA THR A 509 19.15 -4.80 6.84
C THR A 509 19.77 -3.43 6.58
N VAL A 510 20.86 -3.39 5.79
CA VAL A 510 21.53 -2.13 5.43
C VAL A 510 20.60 -1.24 4.62
N TRP A 511 19.88 -1.82 3.66
CA TRP A 511 18.92 -1.09 2.85
C TRP A 511 17.80 -0.48 3.69
N ASN A 512 17.17 -1.26 4.56
CA ASN A 512 16.07 -0.81 5.41
C ASN A 512 16.54 0.26 6.40
N ALA A 513 17.73 0.12 6.98
CA ALA A 513 18.31 1.14 7.86
C ALA A 513 18.57 2.47 7.12
N LEU A 514 19.14 2.41 5.91
CA LEU A 514 19.37 3.59 5.09
C LEU A 514 18.05 4.22 4.61
N LYS A 515 17.06 3.40 4.26
CA LYS A 515 15.71 3.86 3.89
C LYS A 515 15.02 4.56 5.06
N ALA A 516 15.13 4.02 6.27
CA ALA A 516 14.58 4.64 7.48
C ALA A 516 15.21 6.01 7.76
N LYS A 517 16.55 6.13 7.59
CA LYS A 517 17.27 7.40 7.76
C LYS A 517 16.90 8.45 6.71
N ASN A 518 16.68 8.04 5.46
CA ASN A 518 16.43 8.94 4.34
C ASN A 518 14.94 9.27 4.12
N GLY A 519 14.03 8.68 4.91
CA GLY A 519 12.58 8.89 4.79
C GLY A 519 11.99 8.40 3.47
N ALA A 520 10.73 8.71 3.15
CA ALA A 520 10.15 8.47 1.82
C ALA A 520 10.32 9.73 0.95
N ASN A 521 10.93 9.61 -0.24
CA ASN A 521 11.04 10.76 -1.15
C ASN A 521 9.78 10.86 -2.01
N THR A 522 8.87 11.76 -1.63
CA THR A 522 7.63 12.03 -2.36
C THR A 522 7.73 13.26 -3.26
N THR A 523 8.93 13.87 -3.40
CA THR A 523 9.10 15.17 -4.08
C THR A 523 8.53 15.19 -5.50
N GLN A 524 8.72 14.13 -6.29
CA GLN A 524 8.18 14.05 -7.66
C GLN A 524 6.65 13.93 -7.66
N ALA A 525 6.09 13.16 -6.73
CA ALA A 525 4.66 13.03 -6.56
C ALA A 525 4.02 14.36 -6.14
N THR A 526 4.59 15.05 -5.15
CA THR A 526 4.12 16.37 -4.69
C THR A 526 4.16 17.41 -5.82
N ARG A 527 5.21 17.40 -6.65
CA ARG A 527 5.30 18.31 -7.81
C ARG A 527 4.25 17.99 -8.86
N LEU A 528 4.00 16.70 -9.14
CA LEU A 528 2.93 16.29 -10.04
C LEU A 528 1.56 16.74 -9.53
N ASP A 529 1.31 16.60 -8.23
CA ASP A 529 0.07 17.07 -7.59
C ASP A 529 -0.08 18.58 -7.70
N GLN A 530 1.01 19.32 -7.46
CA GLN A 530 1.00 20.77 -7.60
C GLN A 530 0.78 21.23 -9.05
N GLU A 531 1.39 20.56 -10.03
CA GLU A 531 1.16 20.86 -11.45
C GLU A 531 -0.31 20.63 -11.83
N ARG A 532 -0.91 19.52 -11.40
CA ARG A 532 -2.32 19.23 -11.64
C ARG A 532 -3.25 20.24 -10.97
N ALA A 533 -2.97 20.64 -9.73
CA ALA A 533 -3.73 21.68 -9.04
C ALA A 533 -3.62 23.05 -9.76
N VAL A 534 -2.44 23.39 -10.27
CA VAL A 534 -2.24 24.61 -11.08
C VAL A 534 -2.99 24.51 -12.41
N ALA A 535 -2.97 23.35 -13.07
CA ALA A 535 -3.73 23.11 -14.30
C ALA A 535 -5.23 23.26 -14.07
N ALA A 536 -5.79 22.63 -13.03
CA ALA A 536 -7.19 22.77 -12.65
C ALA A 536 -7.58 24.23 -12.42
N THR A 537 -6.75 24.97 -11.67
CA THR A 537 -6.97 26.42 -11.42
C THR A 537 -6.89 27.23 -12.72
N ARG A 538 -5.97 26.88 -13.63
CA ARG A 538 -5.85 27.52 -14.95
C ARG A 538 -7.10 27.27 -15.78
N TYR A 539 -7.60 26.03 -15.84
CA TYR A 539 -8.81 25.70 -16.58
C TYR A 539 -10.03 26.44 -16.05
N GLN A 540 -10.23 26.45 -14.74
CA GLN A 540 -11.31 27.24 -14.12
C GLN A 540 -11.23 28.72 -14.47
N ARG A 541 -10.02 29.31 -14.43
CA ARG A 541 -9.81 30.71 -14.82
C ARG A 541 -10.07 30.95 -16.31
N THR A 542 -9.64 30.04 -17.17
CA THR A 542 -9.89 30.12 -18.62
C THR A 542 -11.39 30.04 -18.89
N ILE A 543 -12.09 29.06 -18.32
CA ILE A 543 -13.54 28.89 -18.43
C ILE A 543 -14.26 30.17 -17.98
N ALA A 544 -13.94 30.71 -16.80
CA ALA A 544 -14.58 31.93 -16.31
C ALA A 544 -14.34 33.14 -17.24
N ARG A 545 -13.12 33.30 -17.76
CA ARG A 545 -12.78 34.39 -18.68
C ARG A 545 -13.48 34.26 -20.03
N THR A 546 -13.48 33.06 -20.63
CA THR A 546 -14.12 32.81 -21.92
C THR A 546 -15.64 32.97 -21.80
N LEU A 547 -16.25 32.54 -20.68
CA LEU A 547 -17.67 32.76 -20.42
C LEU A 547 -18.02 34.24 -20.33
N GLN A 548 -17.18 35.04 -19.66
CA GLN A 548 -17.36 36.49 -19.59
C GLN A 548 -17.19 37.15 -20.97
N ALA A 549 -16.20 36.71 -21.75
CA ALA A 549 -15.94 37.22 -23.10
C ALA A 549 -17.02 36.83 -24.12
N LEU A 550 -17.75 35.73 -23.88
CA LEU A 550 -18.82 35.24 -24.75
C LEU A 550 -20.18 35.93 -24.50
N ALA A 551 -20.40 36.55 -23.35
CA ALA A 551 -21.71 37.09 -22.97
C ALA A 551 -22.23 38.15 -23.96
N GLU A 552 -21.41 39.15 -24.29
CA GLU A 552 -21.77 40.22 -25.22
C GLU A 552 -21.84 39.73 -26.68
N PRO A 553 -20.86 38.96 -27.21
CA PRO A 553 -20.95 38.40 -28.56
C PRO A 553 -22.15 37.47 -28.81
N ILE A 554 -22.57 36.70 -27.79
CA ILE A 554 -23.75 35.84 -27.91
C ILE A 554 -25.01 36.70 -28.00
N ASP A 555 -25.15 37.73 -27.16
CA ASP A 555 -26.28 38.64 -27.19
C ASP A 555 -26.34 39.40 -28.53
N GLU A 556 -25.20 39.90 -29.02
CA GLU A 556 -25.10 40.54 -30.33
C GLU A 556 -25.45 39.58 -31.48
N ALA A 557 -24.98 38.33 -31.45
CA ALA A 557 -25.32 37.35 -32.47
C ALA A 557 -26.80 36.98 -32.46
N ILE A 558 -27.42 36.81 -31.29
CA ILE A 558 -28.87 36.57 -31.18
C ILE A 558 -29.65 37.74 -31.80
N THR A 559 -29.21 38.98 -31.59
CA THR A 559 -29.85 40.15 -32.23
C THR A 559 -29.62 40.20 -33.73
N MET A 560 -28.43 39.83 -34.23
CA MET A 560 -28.11 39.79 -35.66
C MET A 560 -28.89 38.70 -36.40
N PHE A 561 -29.11 37.55 -35.77
CA PHE A 561 -29.90 36.44 -36.32
C PHE A 561 -31.39 36.55 -36.00
N SER A 562 -31.80 37.58 -35.24
CA SER A 562 -33.20 37.97 -35.14
C SER A 562 -33.59 38.68 -36.44
N GLY A 563 -34.50 38.10 -37.21
CA GLY A 563 -35.09 38.76 -38.37
C GLY A 563 -35.68 40.14 -38.02
N PRO A 564 -35.92 41.00 -39.02
CA PRO A 564 -36.44 42.34 -38.78
C PRO A 564 -37.71 42.27 -37.92
N THR A 565 -37.77 43.10 -36.88
CA THR A 565 -38.93 43.14 -35.98
C THR A 565 -40.20 43.47 -36.77
N PRO A 566 -41.39 42.99 -36.36
CA PRO A 566 -42.64 43.27 -37.07
C PRO A 566 -42.85 44.77 -37.31
N ALA A 567 -42.44 45.62 -36.37
CA ALA A 567 -42.48 47.07 -36.48
C ALA A 567 -41.51 47.65 -37.54
N ALA A 568 -40.35 47.01 -37.76
CA ALA A 568 -39.39 47.38 -38.79
C ALA A 568 -39.84 46.88 -40.17
N ILE A 569 -40.49 45.70 -40.24
CA ILE A 569 -41.11 45.19 -41.47
C ILE A 569 -42.26 46.11 -41.89
N THR A 570 -43.14 46.51 -40.96
CA THR A 570 -44.23 47.45 -41.26
C THR A 570 -43.71 48.81 -41.70
N ARG A 571 -42.64 49.32 -41.08
CA ARG A 571 -42.04 50.61 -41.45
C ARG A 571 -41.32 50.57 -42.80
N ALA A 572 -40.57 49.49 -43.09
CA ALA A 572 -39.94 49.30 -44.40
C ALA A 572 -40.97 49.08 -45.53
N MET A 573 -42.11 48.44 -45.22
CA MET A 573 -43.25 48.35 -46.14
C MET A 573 -43.95 49.70 -46.35
N GLU A 574 -44.04 50.55 -45.32
CA GLU A 574 -44.58 51.91 -45.41
C GLU A 574 -43.66 52.87 -46.16
N GLU A 575 -42.34 52.70 -46.05
CA GLU A 575 -41.31 53.56 -46.65
C GLU A 575 -40.83 53.08 -48.04
N GLY A 576 -41.27 51.89 -48.48
CA GLY A 576 -40.96 51.36 -49.82
C GLY A 576 -39.54 50.83 -49.99
N GLU A 577 -38.83 50.51 -48.90
CA GLU A 577 -37.48 49.95 -48.95
C GLU A 577 -37.52 48.42 -49.16
N GLN A 578 -36.73 47.94 -50.13
CA GLN A 578 -36.53 46.51 -50.34
C GLN A 578 -35.70 45.92 -49.20
N LEU A 579 -36.36 45.17 -48.31
CA LEU A 579 -35.69 44.31 -47.33
C LEU A 579 -34.85 43.25 -48.06
N ALA A 580 -33.55 43.24 -47.80
CA ALA A 580 -32.64 42.22 -48.31
C ALA A 580 -33.14 40.83 -47.87
N LEU A 581 -33.44 39.96 -48.84
CA LEU A 581 -33.86 38.59 -48.60
C LEU A 581 -32.70 37.85 -47.90
N ALA A 582 -32.83 37.62 -46.60
CA ALA A 582 -31.81 36.96 -45.81
C ALA A 582 -31.65 35.49 -46.23
N SER A 583 -30.40 35.03 -46.29
CA SER A 583 -29.99 33.66 -46.51
C SER A 583 -30.82 32.64 -45.68
N GLY A 584 -31.30 31.57 -46.32
CA GLY A 584 -31.89 30.36 -45.72
C GLY A 584 -32.52 30.47 -44.30
N PRO A 585 -33.83 30.75 -44.17
CA PRO A 585 -34.48 31.05 -42.88
C PRO A 585 -34.40 29.94 -41.83
N LEU A 586 -34.28 28.68 -42.24
CA LEU A 586 -34.20 27.52 -41.34
C LEU A 586 -32.84 27.36 -40.67
N ALA A 587 -31.73 27.73 -41.33
CA ALA A 587 -30.40 27.58 -40.74
C ALA A 587 -30.11 28.67 -39.71
N GLN A 588 -30.66 29.87 -39.92
CA GLN A 588 -30.53 31.00 -39.00
C GLN A 588 -31.39 30.81 -37.74
N SER A 589 -32.61 30.26 -37.86
CA SER A 589 -33.46 29.97 -36.70
C SER A 589 -32.83 28.91 -35.79
N VAL A 590 -32.26 27.85 -36.37
CA VAL A 590 -31.63 26.77 -35.59
C VAL A 590 -30.36 27.25 -34.87
N LEU A 591 -29.53 28.09 -35.52
CA LEU A 591 -28.37 28.69 -34.87
C LEU A 591 -28.76 29.63 -33.72
N ARG A 592 -29.82 30.43 -33.91
CA ARG A 592 -30.38 31.29 -32.87
C ARG A 592 -30.85 30.46 -31.67
N ASP A 593 -31.63 29.42 -31.90
CA ASP A 593 -32.14 28.56 -30.83
C ASP A 593 -30.98 27.92 -30.04
N ALA A 594 -29.94 27.47 -30.73
CA ALA A 594 -28.73 26.94 -30.09
C ALA A 594 -27.96 28.00 -29.27
N LEU A 595 -27.88 29.24 -29.74
CA LEU A 595 -27.28 30.36 -29.01
C LEU A 595 -28.12 30.78 -27.80
N GLU A 596 -29.46 30.74 -27.89
CA GLU A 596 -30.35 31.01 -26.76
C GLU A 596 -30.21 29.92 -25.68
N ILE A 597 -30.13 28.64 -26.07
CA ILE A 597 -29.83 27.53 -25.15
C ILE A 597 -28.47 27.75 -24.48
N LEU A 598 -27.42 28.04 -25.26
CA LEU A 598 -26.09 28.30 -24.71
C LEU A 598 -26.09 29.49 -23.75
N ARG A 599 -26.82 30.58 -24.06
CA ARG A 599 -26.98 31.73 -23.16
C ARG A 599 -27.58 31.32 -21.82
N THR A 600 -28.62 30.50 -21.85
CA THR A 600 -29.25 29.99 -20.61
C THR A 600 -28.29 29.10 -19.81
N GLU A 601 -27.56 28.20 -20.46
CA GLU A 601 -26.57 27.34 -19.80
C GLU A 601 -25.41 28.14 -19.16
N ILE A 602 -24.97 29.22 -19.80
CA ILE A 602 -23.97 30.13 -19.24
C ILE A 602 -24.52 30.82 -17.98
N GLN A 603 -25.77 31.27 -17.99
CA GLN A 603 -26.41 31.90 -16.84
C GLN A 603 -26.63 30.92 -15.67
N THR A 604 -26.91 29.65 -15.96
CA THR A 604 -27.10 28.60 -14.94
C THR A 604 -25.81 27.88 -14.54
N GLN A 605 -24.66 28.27 -15.12
CA GLN A 605 -23.35 27.64 -14.90
C GLN A 605 -23.30 26.13 -15.21
N SER A 606 -24.17 25.65 -16.10
CA SER A 606 -24.32 24.24 -16.44
C SER A 606 -24.06 24.01 -17.93
N ILE A 607 -22.84 24.35 -18.37
CA ILE A 607 -22.49 24.36 -19.79
C ILE A 607 -22.25 22.95 -20.30
N SER A 608 -22.93 22.60 -21.39
CA SER A 608 -22.77 21.34 -22.09
C SER A 608 -21.80 21.50 -23.27
N THR A 609 -20.81 20.60 -23.36
CA THR A 609 -19.91 20.53 -24.52
C THR A 609 -20.67 20.22 -25.81
N ALA A 610 -21.76 19.46 -25.73
CA ALA A 610 -22.62 19.16 -26.88
C ALA A 610 -23.37 20.40 -27.40
N THR A 611 -23.78 21.31 -26.51
CA THR A 611 -24.40 22.58 -26.88
C THR A 611 -23.38 23.49 -27.59
N ILE A 612 -22.14 23.52 -27.10
CA ILE A 612 -21.04 24.25 -27.77
C ILE A 612 -20.76 23.67 -29.17
N ASP A 613 -20.74 22.34 -29.30
CA ASP A 613 -20.53 21.67 -30.59
C ASP A 613 -21.64 21.98 -31.59
N THR A 614 -22.89 21.96 -31.12
CA THR A 614 -24.06 22.31 -31.94
C THR A 614 -23.97 23.75 -32.45
N VAL A 615 -23.57 24.70 -31.60
CA VAL A 615 -23.36 26.10 -32.02
C VAL A 615 -22.21 26.22 -33.03
N LEU A 616 -21.09 25.53 -32.80
CA LEU A 616 -19.95 25.53 -33.72
C LEU A 616 -20.30 24.93 -35.09
N ASP A 617 -21.03 23.80 -35.11
CA ASP A 617 -21.46 23.12 -36.34
C ASP A 617 -22.44 24.00 -37.13
N HIS A 618 -23.39 24.67 -36.47
CA HIS A 618 -24.32 25.58 -37.12
C HIS A 618 -23.65 26.89 -37.58
N LEU A 619 -22.64 27.39 -36.85
CA LEU A 619 -21.80 28.50 -37.31
C LEU A 619 -21.05 28.11 -38.60
N HIS A 620 -20.49 26.90 -38.67
CA HIS A 620 -19.80 26.38 -39.87
C HIS A 620 -20.76 26.09 -41.03
N ALA A 621 -21.93 25.54 -40.76
CA ALA A 621 -22.94 25.27 -41.79
C ALA A 621 -23.56 26.57 -42.35
N GLY A 622 -23.84 27.54 -41.48
CA GLY A 622 -24.27 28.88 -41.88
C GLY A 622 -23.19 29.60 -42.71
N GLN A 623 -21.92 29.37 -42.39
CA GLN A 623 -20.78 29.88 -43.16
C GLN A 623 -20.65 29.23 -44.54
N ALA A 624 -20.89 27.92 -44.66
CA ALA A 624 -20.92 27.22 -45.95
C ALA A 624 -22.10 27.65 -46.84
N ALA A 625 -23.25 27.97 -46.24
CA ALA A 625 -24.41 28.52 -46.94
C ALA A 625 -24.22 29.99 -47.37
N MET A 626 -23.36 30.74 -46.69
CA MET A 626 -23.01 32.14 -46.96
C MET A 626 -21.93 32.35 -48.06
N LEU A 627 -21.57 31.31 -48.83
CA LEU A 627 -20.58 31.36 -49.94
C LEU A 627 -21.00 32.23 -51.14
N GLY A 628 -21.92 33.18 -50.96
CA GLY A 628 -22.29 34.23 -51.90
C GLY A 628 -22.23 35.63 -51.28
N GLY A 629 -21.06 36.08 -50.81
CA GLY A 629 -20.73 37.51 -50.84
C GLY A 629 -20.69 38.32 -49.54
N VAL A 630 -20.80 37.73 -48.35
CA VAL A 630 -20.66 38.49 -47.08
C VAL A 630 -19.28 38.24 -46.45
N PRO A 631 -18.42 39.27 -46.25
CA PRO A 631 -17.11 39.10 -45.60
C PRO A 631 -17.26 38.70 -44.12
N ARG A 632 -16.23 38.05 -43.56
CA ARG A 632 -16.14 37.66 -42.13
C ARG A 632 -16.60 38.82 -41.23
N ASN A 633 -17.74 38.68 -40.57
CA ASN A 633 -18.07 39.56 -39.44
C ASN A 633 -17.13 39.19 -38.28
N ASP A 634 -16.42 40.17 -37.71
CA ASP A 634 -15.49 39.97 -36.59
C ASP A 634 -16.16 39.26 -35.38
N LEU A 635 -17.48 39.41 -35.26
CA LEU A 635 -18.34 38.75 -34.28
C LEU A 635 -18.35 37.22 -34.39
N THR A 636 -18.57 36.66 -35.59
CA THR A 636 -18.64 35.19 -35.77
C THR A 636 -17.28 34.53 -35.57
N ARG A 637 -16.21 35.23 -35.93
CA ARG A 637 -14.83 34.79 -35.67
C ARG A 637 -14.49 34.81 -34.17
N THR A 638 -14.95 35.83 -33.45
CA THR A 638 -14.77 35.95 -31.99
C THR A 638 -15.52 34.84 -31.27
N LEU A 639 -16.80 34.62 -31.62
CA LEU A 639 -17.61 33.51 -31.12
C LEU A 639 -16.93 32.16 -31.37
N GLU A 640 -16.50 31.88 -32.61
CA GLU A 640 -15.85 30.62 -32.94
C GLU A 640 -14.56 30.38 -32.13
N THR A 641 -13.76 31.43 -31.93
CA THR A 641 -12.48 31.35 -31.21
C THR A 641 -12.69 31.11 -29.72
N GLU A 642 -13.60 31.87 -29.10
CA GLU A 642 -13.91 31.76 -27.67
C GLU A 642 -14.64 30.45 -27.36
N LEU A 643 -15.58 30.00 -28.21
CA LEU A 643 -16.27 28.71 -28.05
C LEU A 643 -15.31 27.52 -28.19
N LYS A 644 -14.37 27.54 -29.14
CA LYS A 644 -13.33 26.50 -29.22
C LYS A 644 -12.43 26.49 -27.99
N THR A 645 -12.10 27.66 -27.46
CA THR A 645 -11.27 27.79 -26.25
C THR A 645 -12.00 27.27 -25.01
N LEU A 646 -13.28 27.64 -24.85
CA LEU A 646 -14.15 27.14 -23.80
C LEU A 646 -14.34 25.62 -23.89
N ARG A 647 -14.63 25.08 -25.09
CA ARG A 647 -14.78 23.63 -25.31
C ARG A 647 -13.53 22.88 -24.87
N ARG A 648 -12.35 23.35 -25.30
CA ARG A 648 -11.07 22.74 -24.93
C ARG A 648 -10.86 22.79 -23.42
N ALA A 649 -11.07 23.93 -22.79
CA ALA A 649 -10.86 24.07 -21.35
C ALA A 649 -11.84 23.21 -20.52
N LEU A 650 -13.10 23.10 -20.94
CA LEU A 650 -14.08 22.20 -20.31
C LEU A 650 -13.68 20.73 -20.48
N HIS A 651 -13.26 20.34 -21.69
CA HIS A 651 -12.83 18.98 -21.96
C HIS A 651 -11.58 18.60 -21.15
N GLU A 652 -10.53 19.42 -21.18
CA GLU A 652 -9.30 19.18 -20.41
C GLU A 652 -9.54 19.21 -18.89
N SER A 653 -10.43 20.07 -18.41
CA SER A 653 -10.82 20.09 -17.00
C SER A 653 -11.57 18.83 -16.59
N GLU A 654 -12.44 18.31 -17.46
CA GLU A 654 -13.19 17.08 -17.19
C GLU A 654 -12.27 15.86 -17.25
N GLU A 655 -11.39 15.75 -18.23
CA GLU A 655 -10.37 14.69 -18.29
C GLU A 655 -9.49 14.66 -17.04
N LEU A 656 -9.05 15.83 -16.56
CA LEU A 656 -8.25 15.93 -15.33
C LEU A 656 -9.06 15.46 -14.10
N ARG A 657 -10.33 15.88 -14.00
CA ARG A 657 -11.24 15.49 -12.91
C ARG A 657 -11.52 13.98 -12.93
N GLN A 658 -11.74 13.42 -14.11
CA GLN A 658 -11.92 11.99 -14.35
C GLN A 658 -10.68 11.20 -13.92
N TRP A 659 -9.51 11.66 -14.32
CA TRP A 659 -8.22 11.06 -13.95
C TRP A 659 -7.93 11.08 -12.44
N GLU A 660 -8.32 12.15 -11.75
CA GLU A 660 -8.16 12.30 -10.30
C GLU A 660 -9.20 11.51 -9.52
N SER A 661 -10.42 11.37 -10.06
CA SER A 661 -11.52 10.68 -9.40
C SER A 661 -11.61 9.19 -9.73
N GLY A 662 -10.90 8.71 -10.76
CA GLY A 662 -10.94 7.32 -11.22
C GLY A 662 -12.24 6.94 -11.93
N ARG A 663 -12.97 7.95 -12.44
CA ARG A 663 -14.23 7.79 -13.18
C ARG A 663 -14.00 8.24 -14.63
N PRO A 664 -14.52 7.52 -15.64
CA PRO A 664 -14.63 8.06 -16.99
C PRO A 664 -15.75 9.11 -17.10
#